data_AF-A0A8B7UAE3-F1
#
_entry.id   AF-A0A8B7UAE3-F1
#
_cell.length_a   1.000
_cell.length_b   1.000
_cell.length_c   1.000
_cell.angle_alpha   90.00
_cell.angle_beta   90.00
_cell.angle_gamma   90.00
#
_symmetry.space_group_name_H-M   'P 1'
#
loop_
_entity.id
_entity.type
_entity.pdbx_description
1 polymer ?
#
loop_
_entity_poly.entity_id
_entity_poly.type
_entity_poly.pdbx_seq_one_letter_code
_entity_poly.pdbx_strand_id
1 'polypeptide(L)'
;MAGYLSPAAYLYVEEQEYLQAYEDVLERYKDERDKVQKKTFTKWINQHLMKVRKHVSDLYEDLRDGHNLISLLEVLSGDTLPREKGRMRFHRLQNVQIALDYLKRRQVKLVNIRNDDITDGNPKLTLGLIWTIILHFQISDIHVTGESEDMSAKERLLLWTQQATEGYAGVRCENFTTCWRDGKLFNAIIHKYRPDLIDMNTVAVQSNLANLEHAFYVAEKIGVIRLLDPEDVDVSSPDEKSVITYVSSLYDAFPKVPEGGEGIGANDVEVKWIEYQNMVNYLIQWIRHHVATMSERTFPNNPVELKALYNQYLQFKETEIPPKETEKSKIKRLYKLLEIWIEFGRIKLLQGYHPNDIEREWGKLIIAMLEREKALRPEVERLEMLQQIASRVQRDSIICEDKLILARNALQSDSKRLESGVQFQNEAEIAGYILECENLLRQHVIDVQILIDGRYYQADQLVQRVAKLRDEIVALRNECSSVYSKGRMLTTEQTKLMISGITQSLNSGFAQTLNPCLNSGLTQSLTPSLTSSSVTSGLSSGMTSRLTPSVTPAYTPGFPSTLIPNFSSGVEPNSLQTLKLMQIRKPLLKSSLLDQNLTEEEVNMKFVQDLLNWVDEMQVQLDRTEWGSDLPSVESHLENHKNVHRAIEEFESSLKEAKSSEIQMTAPLKLTYTEKLHRLENQYAKLLNTSRNQERHLDTLHNFVTRATNELIWLNEKEEEEVAYDWSEKNTSIARKKDYHAELMRELDQKEENIKSVQEIAEQLLLENHPARLTIEAYRAAMQTQWSWILQLCQCVEQHIRENTAYFEFFNDAKGATDSLRNLKDAIQRKYSCDRSSSVHKLEDLIQESMEEKEALLQYKSTVASLMGRAKAVVQLKPRNPDCPLKTSIPIKAICDYRQIEITIYKEDECVLANNSHRAKWKVISPTGNEAMVPSVCFSVPPPNKDAVDFANRLEQQYQNVLTLWHESHVNMRSVVSWHYLVSEIDRIQASTVASVSTRVHVHPRTWGTLWVEFESALN
;
A
#
# COMPACT_ATOMS: atom_id res chain seq x y z
N MET A 1 -57.55 25.87 89.07
CA MET A 1 -58.21 25.53 87.79
C MET A 1 -57.21 24.74 86.96
N ALA A 2 -57.53 23.49 86.61
CA ALA A 2 -56.73 22.75 85.63
C ALA A 2 -57.15 23.18 84.23
N GLY A 3 -56.25 23.84 83.50
CA GLY A 3 -56.45 24.13 82.09
C GLY A 3 -56.09 22.89 81.27
N TYR A 4 -57.11 22.18 80.78
CA TYR A 4 -56.91 21.09 79.84
C TYR A 4 -56.34 21.63 78.51
N LEU A 5 -55.09 21.32 78.21
CA LEU A 5 -54.62 21.34 76.82
C LEU A 5 -55.28 20.18 76.08
N SER A 6 -55.84 20.47 74.90
CA SER A 6 -56.51 19.47 74.08
C SER A 6 -55.53 18.40 73.58
N PRO A 7 -55.90 17.11 73.53
CA PRO A 7 -55.07 16.06 72.91
C PRO A 7 -54.63 16.38 71.47
N ALA A 8 -55.42 17.18 70.74
CA ALA A 8 -55.07 17.63 69.40
C ALA A 8 -53.83 18.54 69.35
N ALA A 9 -53.50 19.24 70.44
CA ALA A 9 -52.33 20.14 70.48
C ALA A 9 -51.00 19.37 70.61
N TYR A 10 -51.00 18.18 71.22
CA TYR A 10 -49.81 17.32 71.26
C TYR A 10 -49.61 16.61 69.93
N LEU A 11 -50.68 16.09 69.32
CA LEU A 11 -50.63 15.46 67.99
C LEU A 11 -50.12 16.42 66.91
N TYR A 12 -50.53 17.69 66.91
CA TYR A 12 -50.05 18.68 65.94
C TYR A 12 -48.54 18.99 66.07
N VAL A 13 -47.97 18.92 67.29
CA VAL A 13 -46.54 19.16 67.50
C VAL A 13 -45.72 17.93 67.09
N GLU A 14 -46.16 16.72 67.43
CA GLU A 14 -45.53 15.48 66.94
C GLU A 14 -45.61 15.37 65.40
N GLU A 15 -46.72 15.79 64.78
CA GLU A 15 -46.88 15.79 63.33
C GLU A 15 -45.96 16.82 62.64
N GLN A 16 -45.74 18.00 63.23
CA GLN A 16 -44.77 18.98 62.73
C GLN A 16 -43.32 18.54 62.94
N GLU A 17 -42.96 17.96 64.09
CA GLU A 17 -41.63 17.40 64.32
C GLU A 17 -41.36 16.20 63.39
N TYR A 18 -42.36 15.37 63.12
CA TYR A 18 -42.26 14.25 62.17
C TYR A 18 -42.12 14.75 60.73
N LEU A 19 -42.90 15.75 60.32
CA LEU A 19 -42.77 16.38 59.00
C LEU A 19 -41.40 17.03 58.82
N GLN A 20 -40.89 17.73 59.82
CA GLN A 20 -39.58 18.39 59.74
C GLN A 20 -38.42 17.37 59.79
N ALA A 21 -38.53 16.30 60.57
CA ALA A 21 -37.60 15.17 60.51
C ALA A 21 -37.66 14.43 59.16
N TYR A 22 -38.83 14.33 58.54
CA TYR A 22 -39.01 13.75 57.21
C TYR A 22 -38.41 14.65 56.11
N GLU A 23 -38.59 15.97 56.20
CA GLU A 23 -37.92 16.95 55.33
C GLU A 23 -36.39 16.92 55.50
N ASP A 24 -35.87 16.90 56.73
CA ASP A 24 -34.43 16.74 57.02
C ASP A 24 -33.87 15.43 56.44
N VAL A 25 -34.63 14.34 56.51
CA VAL A 25 -34.26 13.04 55.94
C VAL A 25 -34.28 13.09 54.40
N LEU A 26 -35.27 13.73 53.79
CA LEU A 26 -35.33 13.94 52.34
C LEU A 26 -34.17 14.83 51.84
N GLU A 27 -33.83 15.89 52.57
CA GLU A 27 -32.71 16.78 52.26
C GLU A 27 -31.38 16.00 52.37
N ARG A 28 -31.19 15.16 53.40
CA ARG A 28 -30.02 14.26 53.51
C ARG A 28 -29.92 13.25 52.37
N TYR A 29 -31.01 12.58 51.99
CA TYR A 29 -31.02 11.64 50.87
C TYR A 29 -30.69 12.32 49.53
N LYS A 30 -31.13 13.57 49.36
CA LYS A 30 -30.83 14.41 48.19
C LYS A 30 -29.35 14.81 48.17
N ASP A 31 -28.80 15.24 49.31
CA ASP A 31 -27.37 15.54 49.48
C ASP A 31 -26.47 14.32 49.23
N GLU A 32 -26.88 13.11 49.64
CA GLU A 32 -26.14 11.88 49.35
C GLU A 32 -26.14 11.56 47.85
N ARG A 33 -27.27 11.70 47.15
CA ARG A 33 -27.32 11.52 45.70
C ARG A 33 -26.49 12.55 44.94
N ASP A 34 -26.56 13.83 45.31
CA ASP A 34 -25.76 14.87 44.67
C ASP A 34 -24.24 14.65 44.89
N LYS A 35 -23.83 14.07 46.03
CA LYS A 35 -22.44 13.62 46.27
C LYS A 35 -22.04 12.46 45.35
N VAL A 36 -22.89 11.43 45.21
CA VAL A 36 -22.64 10.30 44.30
C VAL A 36 -22.58 10.77 42.86
N GLN A 37 -23.53 11.61 42.40
CA GLN A 37 -23.48 12.23 41.07
C GLN A 37 -22.18 13.03 40.86
N LYS A 38 -21.78 13.88 41.82
CA LYS A 38 -20.50 14.62 41.73
C LYS A 38 -19.33 13.66 41.55
N LYS A 39 -19.24 12.60 42.35
CA LYS A 39 -18.17 11.60 42.32
C LYS A 39 -18.12 10.89 40.96
N THR A 40 -19.25 10.37 40.48
CA THR A 40 -19.38 9.67 39.20
C THR A 40 -19.06 10.58 38.01
N PHE A 41 -19.64 11.79 37.97
CA PHE A 41 -19.42 12.74 36.88
C PHE A 41 -17.99 13.30 36.87
N THR A 42 -17.34 13.47 38.03
CA THR A 42 -15.92 13.87 38.09
C THR A 42 -15.02 12.78 37.50
N LYS A 43 -15.21 11.52 37.91
CA LYS A 43 -14.50 10.37 37.32
C LYS A 43 -14.72 10.28 35.80
N TRP A 44 -15.96 10.49 35.35
CA TRP A 44 -16.31 10.48 33.93
C TRP A 44 -15.64 11.61 33.13
N ILE A 45 -15.70 12.86 33.59
CA ILE A 45 -15.01 13.97 32.91
C ILE A 45 -13.51 13.69 32.81
N ASN A 46 -12.90 13.15 33.87
CA ASN A 46 -11.47 12.83 33.88
C ASN A 46 -11.10 11.73 32.88
N GLN A 47 -11.96 10.72 32.64
CA GLN A 47 -11.80 9.71 31.58
C GLN A 47 -11.59 10.33 30.19
N HIS A 48 -12.24 11.47 29.92
CA HIS A 48 -12.08 12.19 28.65
C HIS A 48 -10.92 13.19 28.70
N LEU A 49 -10.83 14.01 29.76
CA LEU A 49 -9.80 15.06 29.88
C LEU A 49 -8.36 14.53 29.97
N MET A 50 -8.16 13.31 30.50
CA MET A 50 -6.83 12.68 30.54
C MET A 50 -6.22 12.47 29.14
N LYS A 51 -7.05 12.32 28.09
CA LYS A 51 -6.61 12.24 26.69
C LYS A 51 -5.89 13.50 26.20
N VAL A 52 -6.20 14.65 26.80
CA VAL A 52 -5.56 15.95 26.55
C VAL A 52 -4.73 16.44 27.75
N ARG A 53 -4.31 15.51 28.63
CA ARG A 53 -3.50 15.76 29.84
C ARG A 53 -4.09 16.81 30.79
N LYS A 54 -5.42 16.87 30.90
CA LYS A 54 -6.16 17.71 31.85
C LYS A 54 -6.85 16.87 32.92
N HIS A 55 -7.17 17.51 34.05
CA HIS A 55 -7.81 16.88 35.20
C HIS A 55 -8.72 17.89 35.93
N VAL A 56 -9.80 17.40 36.51
CA VAL A 56 -10.75 18.09 37.39
C VAL A 56 -10.69 17.41 38.76
N SER A 57 -10.36 18.18 39.79
CA SER A 57 -10.26 17.74 41.18
C SER A 57 -11.53 18.09 41.97
N ASP A 58 -12.08 19.28 41.77
CA ASP A 58 -13.43 19.64 42.21
C ASP A 58 -14.28 20.12 41.04
N LEU A 59 -15.33 19.35 40.72
CA LEU A 59 -16.28 19.62 39.65
C LEU A 59 -16.90 21.03 39.67
N TYR A 60 -17.12 21.59 40.86
CA TYR A 60 -17.81 22.87 41.02
C TYR A 60 -16.87 24.07 40.94
N GLU A 61 -15.56 23.86 41.09
CA GLU A 61 -14.54 24.91 41.01
C GLU A 61 -13.78 24.86 39.67
N ASP A 62 -13.32 23.68 39.24
CA ASP A 62 -12.44 23.53 38.07
C ASP A 62 -13.16 23.63 36.72
N LEU A 63 -14.50 23.77 36.72
CA LEU A 63 -15.29 24.07 35.51
C LEU A 63 -15.64 25.57 35.37
N ARG A 64 -15.44 26.38 36.43
CA ARG A 64 -15.91 27.77 36.50
C ARG A 64 -15.28 28.70 35.47
N ASP A 65 -14.08 28.39 35.00
CA ASP A 65 -13.36 29.17 33.98
C ASP A 65 -13.73 28.81 32.53
N GLY A 66 -14.53 27.75 32.34
CA GLY A 66 -14.93 27.21 31.05
C GLY A 66 -13.84 26.45 30.28
N HIS A 67 -12.57 26.50 30.66
CA HIS A 67 -11.48 25.91 29.86
C HIS A 67 -11.52 24.38 29.85
N ASN A 68 -11.87 23.75 30.97
CA ASN A 68 -12.06 22.30 31.08
C ASN A 68 -13.36 21.86 30.38
N LEU A 69 -14.44 22.63 30.51
CA LEU A 69 -15.71 22.36 29.82
C LEU A 69 -15.56 22.39 28.29
N ILE A 70 -14.84 23.40 27.76
CA ILE A 70 -14.51 23.45 26.32
C ILE A 70 -13.65 22.24 25.92
N SER A 71 -12.61 21.88 26.69
CA SER A 71 -11.79 20.69 26.37
C SER A 71 -12.57 19.38 26.39
N LEU A 72 -13.52 19.23 27.30
CA LEU A 72 -14.40 18.07 27.34
C LEU A 72 -15.23 17.97 26.06
N LEU A 73 -15.84 19.08 25.62
CA LEU A 73 -16.61 19.12 24.38
C LEU A 73 -15.75 18.85 23.14
N GLU A 74 -14.54 19.40 23.05
CA GLU A 74 -13.58 19.10 21.97
C GLU A 74 -13.25 17.60 21.92
N VAL A 75 -12.95 16.98 23.07
CA VAL A 75 -12.61 15.54 23.16
C VAL A 75 -13.80 14.62 22.83
N LEU A 76 -15.02 15.02 23.18
CA LEU A 76 -16.25 14.25 22.89
C LEU A 76 -16.70 14.38 21.44
N SER A 77 -16.43 15.52 20.79
CA SER A 77 -16.96 15.83 19.46
C SER A 77 -15.96 15.69 18.31
N GLY A 78 -14.66 15.78 18.60
CA GLY A 78 -13.61 15.96 17.59
C GLY A 78 -13.48 17.39 17.04
N ASP A 79 -14.39 18.29 17.38
CA ASP A 79 -14.34 19.70 16.93
C ASP A 79 -13.33 20.52 17.76
N THR A 80 -12.82 21.61 17.19
CA THR A 80 -12.03 22.61 17.93
C THR A 80 -12.89 23.84 18.24
N LEU A 81 -12.81 24.36 19.48
CA LEU A 81 -13.65 25.46 19.95
C LEU A 81 -12.81 26.71 20.26
N PRO A 82 -13.34 27.93 20.04
CA PRO A 82 -12.66 29.16 20.39
C PRO A 82 -12.51 29.30 21.91
N ARG A 83 -11.47 30.02 22.36
CA ARG A 83 -11.13 30.18 23.78
C ARG A 83 -10.67 31.60 24.05
N GLU A 84 -11.37 32.30 24.94
CA GLU A 84 -10.96 33.60 25.43
C GLU A 84 -9.78 33.47 26.40
N LYS A 85 -8.81 34.36 26.23
CA LYS A 85 -7.57 34.40 27.02
C LYS A 85 -7.68 35.49 28.10
N GLY A 86 -7.76 35.09 29.37
CA GLY A 86 -7.75 36.02 30.49
C GLY A 86 -8.22 35.38 31.80
N ARG A 87 -8.01 36.06 32.94
CA ARG A 87 -8.34 35.52 34.28
C ARG A 87 -9.57 36.16 34.96
N MET A 88 -10.00 37.33 34.50
CA MET A 88 -11.17 38.06 35.04
C MET A 88 -12.49 37.31 34.78
N ARG A 89 -13.51 37.50 35.63
CA ARG A 89 -14.83 36.83 35.55
C ARG A 89 -15.49 36.96 34.16
N PHE A 90 -15.29 38.07 33.45
CA PHE A 90 -15.75 38.24 32.07
C PHE A 90 -15.27 37.14 31.10
N HIS A 91 -13.97 36.82 31.09
CA HIS A 91 -13.41 35.77 30.23
C HIS A 91 -13.97 34.39 30.60
N ARG A 92 -14.19 34.14 31.90
CA ARG A 92 -14.79 32.89 32.41
C ARG A 92 -16.22 32.71 31.92
N LEU A 93 -17.05 33.75 32.09
CA LEU A 93 -18.42 33.80 31.58
C LEU A 93 -18.48 33.57 30.06
N GLN A 94 -17.53 34.14 29.31
CA GLN A 94 -17.46 33.99 27.86
C GLN A 94 -17.01 32.59 27.43
N ASN A 95 -16.03 31.98 28.11
CA ASN A 95 -15.62 30.60 27.86
C ASN A 95 -16.74 29.60 28.19
N VAL A 96 -17.47 29.78 29.29
CA VAL A 96 -18.67 28.99 29.59
C VAL A 96 -19.74 29.22 28.51
N GLN A 97 -19.99 30.48 28.10
CA GLN A 97 -20.96 30.80 27.06
C GLN A 97 -20.65 30.10 25.73
N ILE A 98 -19.38 30.08 25.31
CA ILE A 98 -18.92 29.36 24.10
C ILE A 98 -19.30 27.87 24.16
N ALA A 99 -19.12 27.22 25.32
CA ALA A 99 -19.50 25.83 25.53
C ALA A 99 -21.03 25.62 25.48
N LEU A 100 -21.81 26.49 26.13
CA LEU A 100 -23.28 26.41 26.12
C LEU A 100 -23.85 26.66 24.71
N ASP A 101 -23.30 27.61 23.94
CA ASP A 101 -23.75 27.90 22.58
C ASP A 101 -23.26 26.87 21.56
N TYR A 102 -22.16 26.16 21.83
CA TYR A 102 -21.80 24.97 21.07
C TYR A 102 -22.83 23.84 21.26
N LEU A 103 -23.24 23.56 22.51
CA LEU A 103 -24.29 22.59 22.81
C LEU A 103 -25.62 22.94 22.13
N LYS A 104 -26.07 24.21 22.22
CA LYS A 104 -27.30 24.67 21.53
C LYS A 104 -27.21 24.50 20.00
N ARG A 105 -26.04 24.76 19.39
CA ARG A 105 -25.83 24.56 17.94
C ARG A 105 -25.94 23.09 17.53
N ARG A 106 -25.56 22.15 18.40
CA ARG A 106 -25.83 20.70 18.25
C ARG A 106 -27.25 20.28 18.69
N GLN A 107 -28.21 21.21 18.74
CA GLN A 107 -29.62 20.97 19.11
C GLN A 107 -29.85 20.44 20.54
N VAL A 108 -28.85 20.57 21.42
CA VAL A 108 -28.96 20.14 22.83
C VAL A 108 -29.85 21.12 23.61
N LYS A 109 -30.93 20.60 24.20
CA LYS A 109 -31.90 21.39 24.99
C LYS A 109 -31.38 21.67 26.39
N LEU A 110 -30.78 22.85 26.59
CA LEU A 110 -30.38 23.36 27.92
C LEU A 110 -31.58 24.03 28.61
N VAL A 111 -32.12 23.40 29.66
CA VAL A 111 -33.26 23.94 30.43
C VAL A 111 -32.74 24.65 31.68
N ASN A 112 -32.99 25.95 31.79
CA ASN A 112 -32.66 26.78 32.96
C ASN A 112 -31.18 26.75 33.41
N ILE A 113 -30.24 26.62 32.46
CA ILE A 113 -28.79 26.72 32.71
C ILE A 113 -28.24 27.94 31.96
N ARG A 114 -27.63 28.87 32.68
CA ARG A 114 -26.97 30.07 32.15
C ARG A 114 -25.45 29.97 32.34
N ASN A 115 -24.70 30.91 31.75
CA ASN A 115 -23.25 30.92 31.92
C ASN A 115 -22.82 31.41 33.31
N ASP A 116 -23.58 32.34 33.91
CA ASP A 116 -23.34 32.83 35.27
C ASP A 116 -23.49 31.73 36.33
N ASP A 117 -24.46 30.82 36.20
CA ASP A 117 -24.65 29.68 37.09
C ASP A 117 -23.40 28.80 37.23
N ILE A 118 -22.71 28.53 36.12
CA ILE A 118 -21.52 27.66 36.08
C ILE A 118 -20.27 28.44 36.50
N THR A 119 -20.11 29.69 36.07
CA THR A 119 -18.96 30.52 36.50
C THR A 119 -18.99 30.84 37.99
N ASP A 120 -20.17 30.91 38.61
CA ASP A 120 -20.32 31.11 40.05
C ASP A 120 -20.30 29.80 40.86
N GLY A 121 -20.28 28.64 40.20
CA GLY A 121 -20.06 27.32 40.83
C GLY A 121 -21.32 26.66 41.39
N ASN A 122 -22.51 26.95 40.83
CA ASN A 122 -23.78 26.38 41.31
C ASN A 122 -23.78 24.84 41.19
N PRO A 123 -23.82 24.07 42.31
CA PRO A 123 -23.68 22.61 42.26
C PRO A 123 -24.73 21.93 41.40
N LYS A 124 -26.01 22.28 41.61
CA LYS A 124 -27.17 21.63 40.97
C LYS A 124 -27.19 21.87 39.47
N LEU A 125 -26.88 23.09 39.04
CA LEU A 125 -26.86 23.45 37.61
C LEU A 125 -25.59 22.94 36.91
N THR A 126 -24.47 22.81 37.64
CA THR A 126 -23.26 22.14 37.13
C THR A 126 -23.50 20.65 36.91
N LEU A 127 -24.08 19.93 37.88
CA LEU A 127 -24.50 18.53 37.69
C LEU A 127 -25.52 18.39 36.56
N GLY A 128 -26.48 19.31 36.44
CA GLY A 128 -27.46 19.35 35.35
C GLY A 128 -26.82 19.51 33.97
N LEU A 129 -25.81 20.37 33.85
CA LEU A 129 -25.07 20.58 32.60
C LEU A 129 -24.27 19.33 32.21
N ILE A 130 -23.50 18.76 33.14
CA ILE A 130 -22.68 17.57 32.86
C ILE A 130 -23.56 16.36 32.52
N TRP A 131 -24.67 16.16 33.24
CA TRP A 131 -25.67 15.16 32.86
C TRP A 131 -26.19 15.35 31.43
N THR A 132 -26.45 16.58 31.02
CA THR A 132 -26.94 16.88 29.67
C THR A 132 -25.89 16.56 28.60
N ILE A 133 -24.59 16.77 28.92
CA ILE A 133 -23.46 16.41 28.05
C ILE A 133 -23.33 14.88 27.94
N ILE A 134 -23.38 14.15 29.06
CA ILE A 134 -23.34 12.66 29.07
C ILE A 134 -24.52 12.10 28.26
N LEU A 135 -25.73 12.61 28.50
CA LEU A 135 -26.94 12.18 27.81
C LEU A 135 -26.84 12.35 26.30
N HIS A 136 -26.27 13.47 25.83
CA HIS A 136 -26.11 13.73 24.40
C HIS A 136 -24.95 12.95 23.76
N PHE A 137 -23.74 13.04 24.32
CA PHE A 137 -22.51 12.50 23.68
C PHE A 137 -22.21 11.04 23.97
N GLN A 138 -22.92 10.39 24.90
CA GLN A 138 -22.69 8.99 25.24
C GLN A 138 -23.97 8.15 25.12
N ILE A 139 -25.08 8.62 25.69
CA ILE A 139 -26.29 7.80 25.82
C ILE A 139 -27.20 7.92 24.58
N SER A 140 -27.23 9.06 23.89
CA SER A 140 -28.15 9.28 22.76
C SER A 140 -27.83 8.40 21.54
N ASP A 141 -26.55 8.09 21.31
CA ASP A 141 -26.05 7.31 20.17
C ASP A 141 -26.05 5.78 20.43
N ILE A 142 -26.79 5.33 21.44
CA ILE A 142 -27.10 3.90 21.67
C ILE A 142 -28.09 3.44 20.60
N HIS A 143 -27.79 2.31 19.95
CA HIS A 143 -28.59 1.68 18.89
C HIS A 143 -28.75 0.19 19.22
N VAL A 144 -29.97 -0.34 19.14
CA VAL A 144 -30.36 -1.66 19.65
C VAL A 144 -31.32 -2.34 18.69
N THR A 145 -31.07 -3.61 18.38
CA THR A 145 -31.94 -4.40 17.51
C THR A 145 -33.36 -4.51 18.09
N GLY A 146 -34.34 -3.96 17.38
CA GLY A 146 -35.74 -3.94 17.79
C GLY A 146 -36.22 -2.65 18.46
N GLU A 147 -35.43 -1.56 18.43
CA GLU A 147 -35.89 -0.23 18.83
C GLU A 147 -36.95 0.37 17.89
N SER A 148 -37.66 1.39 18.38
CA SER A 148 -38.53 2.26 17.56
C SER A 148 -38.08 3.71 17.63
N GLU A 149 -38.37 4.50 16.59
CA GLU A 149 -37.99 5.92 16.48
C GLU A 149 -38.46 6.80 17.66
N ASP A 150 -39.60 6.45 18.29
CA ASP A 150 -40.15 7.17 19.44
C ASP A 150 -39.43 6.89 20.78
N MET A 151 -38.52 5.90 20.85
CA MET A 151 -37.85 5.54 22.11
C MET A 151 -36.85 6.62 22.54
N SER A 152 -36.85 6.93 23.84
CA SER A 152 -35.78 7.74 24.43
C SER A 152 -34.47 6.94 24.54
N ALA A 153 -33.35 7.67 24.60
CA ALA A 153 -32.02 7.11 24.81
C ALA A 153 -31.92 6.19 26.05
N LYS A 154 -32.67 6.52 27.12
CA LYS A 154 -32.79 5.71 28.34
C LYS A 154 -33.51 4.38 28.07
N GLU A 155 -34.58 4.40 27.29
CA GLU A 155 -35.36 3.20 26.94
C GLU A 155 -34.57 2.28 26.00
N ARG A 156 -33.76 2.83 25.08
CA ARG A 156 -32.81 2.04 24.29
C ARG A 156 -31.78 1.33 25.16
N LEU A 157 -31.13 2.03 26.10
CA LEU A 157 -30.19 1.40 27.04
C LEU A 157 -30.87 0.32 27.92
N LEU A 158 -32.13 0.54 28.30
CA LEU A 158 -32.91 -0.44 29.07
C LEU A 158 -33.21 -1.70 28.23
N LEU A 159 -33.62 -1.53 26.97
CA LEU A 159 -33.86 -2.63 26.03
C LEU A 159 -32.58 -3.43 25.79
N TRP A 160 -31.44 -2.78 25.56
CA TRP A 160 -30.13 -3.45 25.46
C TRP A 160 -29.82 -4.25 26.73
N THR A 161 -30.03 -3.66 27.91
CA THR A 161 -29.78 -4.34 29.20
C THR A 161 -30.64 -5.60 29.32
N GLN A 162 -31.92 -5.51 28.94
CA GLN A 162 -32.86 -6.64 28.97
C GLN A 162 -32.43 -7.75 28.00
N GLN A 163 -32.01 -7.41 26.77
CA GLN A 163 -31.49 -8.38 25.79
C GLN A 163 -30.14 -9.00 26.23
N ALA A 164 -29.25 -8.21 26.83
CA ALA A 164 -27.97 -8.70 27.35
C ALA A 164 -28.15 -9.67 28.53
N THR A 165 -29.19 -9.46 29.34
CA THR A 165 -29.52 -10.28 30.53
C THR A 165 -30.63 -11.32 30.29
N GLU A 166 -31.08 -11.48 29.04
CA GLU A 166 -31.99 -12.55 28.66
C GLU A 166 -31.33 -13.94 28.86
N GLY A 167 -32.09 -14.85 29.49
CA GLY A 167 -31.66 -16.22 29.80
C GLY A 167 -31.06 -16.41 31.20
N TYR A 168 -30.75 -15.36 31.96
CA TYR A 168 -30.24 -15.48 33.33
C TYR A 168 -31.37 -15.63 34.34
N ALA A 169 -31.39 -16.76 35.06
CA ALA A 169 -32.43 -17.06 36.03
C ALA A 169 -32.45 -16.06 37.19
N GLY A 170 -33.61 -15.44 37.44
CA GLY A 170 -33.81 -14.50 38.55
C GLY A 170 -33.25 -13.08 38.32
N VAL A 171 -32.69 -12.79 37.14
CA VAL A 171 -32.14 -11.47 36.79
C VAL A 171 -33.11 -10.77 35.82
N ARG A 172 -33.61 -9.59 36.19
CA ARG A 172 -34.48 -8.75 35.35
C ARG A 172 -34.21 -7.27 35.57
N CYS A 173 -34.17 -6.49 34.51
CA CYS A 173 -33.98 -5.04 34.56
C CYS A 173 -35.28 -4.31 34.21
N GLU A 174 -35.84 -3.59 35.18
CA GLU A 174 -37.05 -2.77 35.03
C GLU A 174 -36.77 -1.27 35.27
N ASN A 175 -35.62 -0.93 35.87
CA ASN A 175 -35.20 0.44 36.16
C ASN A 175 -33.67 0.56 36.27
N PHE A 176 -33.17 1.80 36.36
CA PHE A 176 -31.75 2.09 36.61
C PHE A 176 -31.47 2.51 38.08
N THR A 177 -32.26 2.00 39.03
CA THR A 177 -32.06 2.27 40.47
C THR A 177 -31.97 0.95 41.24
N THR A 178 -33.10 0.48 41.77
CA THR A 178 -33.18 -0.68 42.68
C THR A 178 -32.80 -2.01 42.02
N CYS A 179 -33.03 -2.18 40.70
CA CYS A 179 -32.66 -3.41 39.98
C CYS A 179 -31.14 -3.68 39.96
N TRP A 180 -30.31 -2.65 40.14
CA TRP A 180 -28.85 -2.77 40.05
C TRP A 180 -28.17 -2.95 41.42
N ARG A 181 -28.93 -2.79 42.50
CA ARG A 181 -28.44 -2.78 43.88
C ARG A 181 -27.73 -4.07 44.29
N ASP A 182 -28.19 -5.22 43.81
CA ASP A 182 -27.64 -6.53 44.18
C ASP A 182 -26.39 -6.96 43.38
N GLY A 183 -25.96 -6.11 42.44
CA GLY A 183 -24.82 -6.34 41.56
C GLY A 183 -25.02 -7.42 40.48
N LYS A 184 -26.16 -8.13 40.44
CA LYS A 184 -26.35 -9.27 39.54
C LYS A 184 -26.50 -8.86 38.08
N LEU A 185 -27.15 -7.72 37.82
CA LEU A 185 -27.24 -7.17 36.45
C LEU A 185 -25.85 -6.88 35.86
N PHE A 186 -24.97 -6.20 36.60
CA PHE A 186 -23.62 -5.91 36.11
C PHE A 186 -22.84 -7.19 35.79
N ASN A 187 -22.86 -8.19 36.69
CA ASN A 187 -22.18 -9.47 36.46
C ASN A 187 -22.80 -10.23 35.27
N ALA A 188 -24.13 -10.28 35.12
CA ALA A 188 -24.79 -10.98 34.02
C ALA A 188 -24.47 -10.36 32.64
N ILE A 189 -24.41 -9.03 32.55
CA ILE A 189 -24.00 -8.32 31.34
C ILE A 189 -22.54 -8.66 31.01
N ILE A 190 -21.62 -8.51 31.97
CA ILE A 190 -20.20 -8.81 31.72
C ILE A 190 -20.02 -10.29 31.32
N HIS A 191 -20.71 -11.23 31.97
CA HIS A 191 -20.69 -12.66 31.63
C HIS A 191 -21.19 -12.94 30.20
N LYS A 192 -22.17 -12.19 29.69
CA LYS A 192 -22.68 -12.33 28.30
C LYS A 192 -21.59 -12.11 27.25
N TYR A 193 -20.65 -11.21 27.53
CA TYR A 193 -19.55 -10.83 26.62
C TYR A 193 -18.22 -11.51 26.99
N ARG A 194 -17.97 -11.80 28.26
CA ARG A 194 -16.78 -12.49 28.82
C ARG A 194 -17.19 -13.56 29.84
N PRO A 195 -17.71 -14.72 29.38
CA PRO A 195 -18.11 -15.81 30.27
C PRO A 195 -16.92 -16.46 30.99
N ASP A 196 -15.69 -16.21 30.52
CA ASP A 196 -14.46 -16.70 31.13
C ASP A 196 -14.03 -15.93 32.41
N LEU A 197 -14.65 -14.78 32.69
CA LEU A 197 -14.28 -13.90 33.81
C LEU A 197 -15.24 -13.94 35.00
N ILE A 198 -16.41 -14.58 34.88
CA ILE A 198 -17.48 -14.54 35.91
C ILE A 198 -18.07 -15.94 36.10
N ASP A 199 -18.26 -16.36 37.35
CA ASP A 199 -19.09 -17.51 37.68
C ASP A 199 -20.45 -17.05 38.22
N MET A 200 -21.50 -17.21 37.41
CA MET A 200 -22.85 -16.81 37.80
C MET A 200 -23.43 -17.65 38.95
N ASN A 201 -22.91 -18.85 39.22
CA ASN A 201 -23.34 -19.65 40.38
C ASN A 201 -22.87 -19.00 41.69
N THR A 202 -21.64 -18.50 41.71
CA THR A 202 -21.08 -17.73 42.82
C THR A 202 -21.82 -16.40 43.02
N VAL A 203 -22.09 -15.65 41.94
CA VAL A 203 -22.84 -14.37 41.96
C VAL A 203 -24.26 -14.53 42.51
N ALA A 204 -24.89 -15.69 42.30
CA ALA A 204 -26.25 -15.95 42.77
C ALA A 204 -26.39 -15.99 44.30
N VAL A 205 -25.31 -16.40 45.00
CA VAL A 205 -25.29 -16.63 46.47
C VAL A 205 -24.50 -15.61 47.27
N GLN A 206 -23.71 -14.75 46.61
CA GLN A 206 -22.94 -13.69 47.25
C GLN A 206 -23.79 -12.49 47.70
N SER A 207 -23.23 -11.65 48.56
CA SER A 207 -23.85 -10.40 49.00
C SER A 207 -23.77 -9.31 47.92
N ASN A 208 -24.70 -8.36 47.97
CA ASN A 208 -24.77 -7.19 47.08
C ASN A 208 -23.39 -6.51 46.91
N LEU A 209 -22.76 -6.14 48.02
CA LEU A 209 -21.47 -5.44 48.04
C LEU A 209 -20.35 -6.26 47.37
N ALA A 210 -20.33 -7.58 47.57
CA ALA A 210 -19.35 -8.47 46.94
C ALA A 210 -19.60 -8.60 45.42
N ASN A 211 -20.86 -8.74 45.00
CA ASN A 211 -21.23 -8.76 43.59
C ASN A 211 -20.87 -7.46 42.87
N LEU A 212 -21.12 -6.32 43.51
CA LEU A 212 -20.78 -4.99 42.98
C LEU A 212 -19.26 -4.78 42.86
N GLU A 213 -18.50 -5.07 43.91
CA GLU A 213 -17.03 -4.99 43.87
C GLU A 213 -16.45 -5.91 42.79
N HIS A 214 -16.95 -7.15 42.70
CA HIS A 214 -16.53 -8.11 41.68
C HIS A 214 -16.83 -7.60 40.26
N ALA A 215 -18.05 -7.11 40.01
CA ALA A 215 -18.41 -6.56 38.71
C ALA A 215 -17.52 -5.37 38.32
N PHE A 216 -17.30 -4.42 39.23
CA PHE A 216 -16.51 -3.22 38.95
C PHE A 216 -15.03 -3.55 38.74
N TYR A 217 -14.49 -4.53 39.49
CA TYR A 217 -13.14 -5.05 39.29
C TYR A 217 -12.97 -5.72 37.91
N VAL A 218 -13.90 -6.60 37.52
CA VAL A 218 -13.85 -7.28 36.21
C VAL A 218 -14.06 -6.28 35.07
N ALA A 219 -14.96 -5.31 35.23
CA ALA A 219 -15.18 -4.22 34.27
C ALA A 219 -13.91 -3.40 34.02
N GLU A 220 -13.13 -3.09 35.08
CA GLU A 220 -11.84 -2.41 34.94
C GLU A 220 -10.82 -3.24 34.14
N LYS A 221 -10.81 -4.58 34.31
CA LYS A 221 -9.94 -5.49 33.52
C LYS A 221 -10.27 -5.54 32.04
N ILE A 222 -11.50 -5.19 31.65
CA ILE A 222 -11.92 -5.06 30.24
C ILE A 222 -11.92 -3.60 29.74
N GLY A 223 -11.34 -2.67 30.50
CA GLY A 223 -11.11 -1.28 30.08
C GLY A 223 -12.19 -0.26 30.47
N VAL A 224 -13.20 -0.66 31.26
CA VAL A 224 -14.26 0.24 31.74
C VAL A 224 -13.83 0.90 33.05
N ILE A 225 -13.69 2.23 33.05
CA ILE A 225 -13.29 2.97 34.25
C ILE A 225 -14.36 2.85 35.35
N ARG A 226 -13.93 2.54 36.59
CA ARG A 226 -14.77 2.40 37.78
C ARG A 226 -15.40 3.73 38.23
N LEU A 227 -16.50 4.14 37.58
CA LEU A 227 -17.22 5.39 37.88
C LEU A 227 -18.05 5.33 39.17
N LEU A 228 -18.47 4.14 39.59
CA LEU A 228 -19.22 3.87 40.81
C LEU A 228 -18.34 3.14 41.82
N ASP A 229 -18.64 3.27 43.11
CA ASP A 229 -18.11 2.39 44.15
C ASP A 229 -19.26 1.61 44.81
N PRO A 230 -19.05 0.37 45.29
CA PRO A 230 -20.13 -0.53 45.72
C PRO A 230 -21.05 0.06 46.80
N GLU A 231 -20.48 0.80 47.73
CA GLU A 231 -21.20 1.48 48.81
C GLU A 231 -22.15 2.59 48.32
N ASP A 232 -21.86 3.20 47.16
CA ASP A 232 -22.74 4.20 46.53
C ASP A 232 -23.97 3.53 45.86
N VAL A 233 -23.94 2.21 45.69
CA VAL A 233 -24.96 1.42 44.95
C VAL A 233 -25.73 0.44 45.83
N ASP A 234 -25.16 -0.10 46.92
CA ASP A 234 -25.91 -0.93 47.90
C ASP A 234 -26.76 -0.09 48.89
N VAL A 235 -27.48 0.89 48.37
CA VAL A 235 -28.39 1.78 49.12
C VAL A 235 -29.86 1.50 48.77
N SER A 236 -30.79 2.02 49.58
CA SER A 236 -32.23 1.77 49.44
C SER A 236 -32.80 2.20 48.07
N SER A 237 -32.28 3.29 47.49
CA SER A 237 -32.60 3.74 46.14
C SER A 237 -31.39 4.46 45.54
N PRO A 238 -30.55 3.75 44.75
CA PRO A 238 -29.36 4.31 44.10
C PRO A 238 -29.67 5.49 43.18
N ASP A 239 -28.66 6.29 42.89
CA ASP A 239 -28.82 7.42 41.96
C ASP A 239 -28.93 6.94 40.51
N GLU A 240 -30.07 7.27 39.87
CA GLU A 240 -30.39 6.77 38.54
C GLU A 240 -29.40 7.27 37.47
N LYS A 241 -28.95 8.52 37.57
CA LYS A 241 -28.05 9.11 36.58
C LYS A 241 -26.68 8.48 36.65
N SER A 242 -26.15 8.33 37.87
CA SER A 242 -24.86 7.67 38.09
C SER A 242 -24.85 6.22 37.59
N VAL A 243 -25.93 5.46 37.83
CA VAL A 243 -26.08 4.10 37.29
C VAL A 243 -26.15 4.12 35.76
N ILE A 244 -27.00 4.95 35.15
CA ILE A 244 -27.11 5.05 33.68
C ILE A 244 -25.75 5.39 33.05
N THR A 245 -25.00 6.36 33.57
CA THR A 245 -23.67 6.73 33.04
C THR A 245 -22.73 5.52 33.03
N TYR A 246 -22.66 4.75 34.11
CA TYR A 246 -21.78 3.58 34.18
C TYR A 246 -22.24 2.42 33.30
N VAL A 247 -23.55 2.18 33.18
CA VAL A 247 -24.11 1.16 32.29
C VAL A 247 -23.92 1.54 30.81
N SER A 248 -23.97 2.83 30.47
CA SER A 248 -23.60 3.31 29.14
C SER A 248 -22.11 3.07 28.86
N SER A 249 -21.22 3.30 29.84
CA SER A 249 -19.79 3.01 29.68
C SER A 249 -19.49 1.52 29.51
N LEU A 250 -20.31 0.63 30.10
CA LEU A 250 -20.27 -0.81 29.82
C LEU A 250 -20.70 -1.09 28.37
N TYR A 251 -21.84 -0.57 27.92
CA TYR A 251 -22.32 -0.70 26.53
C TYR A 251 -21.26 -0.23 25.51
N ASP A 252 -20.54 0.85 25.80
CA ASP A 252 -19.52 1.40 24.89
C ASP A 252 -18.24 0.56 24.80
N ALA A 253 -17.91 -0.22 25.82
CA ALA A 253 -16.73 -1.08 25.82
C ALA A 253 -16.98 -2.47 25.19
N PHE A 254 -18.24 -2.87 25.02
CA PHE A 254 -18.58 -4.17 24.44
C PHE A 254 -18.65 -4.13 22.90
N PRO A 255 -18.27 -5.23 22.21
CA PRO A 255 -18.44 -5.36 20.76
C PRO A 255 -19.89 -5.11 20.30
N LYS A 256 -20.05 -4.18 19.35
CA LYS A 256 -21.34 -3.78 18.74
C LYS A 256 -21.43 -4.33 17.31
N VAL A 257 -22.62 -4.76 16.89
CA VAL A 257 -22.90 -5.10 15.47
C VAL A 257 -23.35 -3.81 14.77
N PRO A 258 -22.69 -3.35 13.68
CA PRO A 258 -23.09 -2.14 12.98
C PRO A 258 -24.50 -2.25 12.38
N GLU A 259 -25.27 -1.17 12.41
CA GLU A 259 -26.62 -1.15 11.83
C GLU A 259 -26.59 -1.46 10.32
N GLY A 260 -27.40 -2.43 9.89
CA GLY A 260 -27.42 -2.91 8.51
C GLY A 260 -26.13 -3.63 8.05
N GLY A 261 -25.13 -3.77 8.91
CA GLY A 261 -23.86 -4.44 8.62
C GLY A 261 -23.86 -5.93 8.97
N GLU A 262 -22.89 -6.66 8.42
CA GLU A 262 -22.58 -8.01 8.91
C GLU A 262 -21.76 -7.92 10.19
N GLY A 263 -22.18 -8.65 11.22
CA GLY A 263 -21.47 -8.81 12.48
C GLY A 263 -21.88 -10.10 13.18
N ILE A 264 -21.12 -10.48 14.21
CA ILE A 264 -21.38 -11.68 15.01
C ILE A 264 -21.86 -11.21 16.39
N GLY A 265 -23.09 -11.58 16.76
CA GLY A 265 -23.66 -11.27 18.07
C GLY A 265 -23.02 -12.11 19.19
N ALA A 266 -23.14 -11.64 20.43
CA ALA A 266 -22.54 -12.27 21.60
C ALA A 266 -22.97 -13.73 21.86
N ASN A 267 -24.07 -14.19 21.25
CA ASN A 267 -24.55 -15.58 21.36
C ASN A 267 -23.92 -16.52 20.31
N ASP A 268 -23.43 -15.98 19.20
CA ASP A 268 -23.00 -16.75 18.02
C ASP A 268 -21.48 -16.94 17.93
N VAL A 269 -20.72 -16.24 18.80
CA VAL A 269 -19.25 -16.15 18.74
C VAL A 269 -18.61 -17.54 18.79
N GLU A 270 -19.03 -18.41 19.71
CA GLU A 270 -18.48 -19.75 19.87
C GLU A 270 -18.75 -20.62 18.63
N VAL A 271 -19.96 -20.55 18.07
CA VAL A 271 -20.35 -21.30 16.87
C VAL A 271 -19.55 -20.83 15.66
N LYS A 272 -19.40 -19.51 15.48
CA LYS A 272 -18.64 -18.91 14.38
C LYS A 272 -17.13 -19.10 14.51
N TRP A 273 -16.60 -19.15 15.74
CA TRP A 273 -15.21 -19.52 15.98
C TRP A 273 -14.94 -20.98 15.61
N ILE A 274 -15.82 -21.91 15.99
CA ILE A 274 -15.71 -23.33 15.61
C ILE A 274 -15.84 -23.51 14.08
N GLU A 275 -16.77 -22.81 13.43
CA GLU A 275 -16.89 -22.77 11.97
C GLU A 275 -15.57 -22.33 11.31
N TYR A 276 -15.01 -21.21 11.78
CA TYR A 276 -13.72 -20.70 11.31
C TYR A 276 -12.59 -21.72 11.48
N GLN A 277 -12.43 -22.29 12.68
CA GLN A 277 -11.37 -23.27 12.96
C GLN A 277 -11.47 -24.50 12.04
N ASN A 278 -12.69 -25.01 11.81
CA ASN A 278 -12.90 -26.16 10.92
C ASN A 278 -12.53 -25.84 9.46
N MET A 279 -12.93 -24.68 8.96
CA MET A 279 -12.58 -24.24 7.60
C MET A 279 -11.05 -24.08 7.42
N VAL A 280 -10.38 -23.46 8.40
CA VAL A 280 -8.92 -23.27 8.40
C VAL A 280 -8.19 -24.62 8.37
N ASN A 281 -8.56 -25.53 9.27
CA ASN A 281 -7.94 -26.86 9.38
C ASN A 281 -8.12 -27.67 8.10
N TYR A 282 -9.34 -27.68 7.54
CA TYR A 282 -9.63 -28.37 6.28
C TYR A 282 -8.81 -27.83 5.11
N LEU A 283 -8.77 -26.50 4.93
CA LEU A 283 -8.03 -25.88 3.83
C LEU A 283 -6.52 -26.10 3.97
N ILE A 284 -5.94 -25.96 5.17
CA ILE A 284 -4.51 -26.24 5.40
C ILE A 284 -4.18 -27.71 5.13
N GLN A 285 -5.03 -28.66 5.54
CA GLN A 285 -4.83 -30.08 5.27
C GLN A 285 -4.86 -30.37 3.76
N TRP A 286 -5.84 -29.81 3.04
CA TRP A 286 -5.95 -29.93 1.59
C TRP A 286 -4.72 -29.35 0.87
N ILE A 287 -4.31 -28.13 1.23
CA ILE A 287 -3.10 -27.48 0.69
C ILE A 287 -1.88 -28.38 0.87
N ARG A 288 -1.64 -28.91 2.08
CA ARG A 288 -0.48 -29.75 2.37
C ARG A 288 -0.47 -31.06 1.60
N HIS A 289 -1.64 -31.68 1.40
CA HIS A 289 -1.77 -32.88 0.57
C HIS A 289 -1.33 -32.59 -0.87
N HIS A 290 -1.89 -31.54 -1.49
CA HIS A 290 -1.57 -31.22 -2.88
C HIS A 290 -0.15 -30.65 -3.06
N VAL A 291 0.44 -29.96 -2.07
CA VAL A 291 1.88 -29.62 -2.08
C VAL A 291 2.73 -30.88 -2.22
N ALA A 292 2.42 -31.95 -1.48
CA ALA A 292 3.16 -33.20 -1.56
C ALA A 292 3.03 -33.85 -2.94
N THR A 293 1.80 -33.98 -3.46
CA THR A 293 1.53 -34.51 -4.81
C THR A 293 2.24 -33.70 -5.89
N MET A 294 2.17 -32.36 -5.84
CA MET A 294 2.79 -31.49 -6.84
C MET A 294 4.33 -31.60 -6.84
N SER A 295 4.92 -31.92 -5.69
CA SER A 295 6.38 -32.05 -5.52
C SER A 295 7.01 -33.30 -6.13
N GLU A 296 6.21 -34.26 -6.63
CA GLU A 296 6.71 -35.45 -7.31
C GLU A 296 7.45 -35.09 -8.63
N ARG A 297 8.65 -35.66 -8.84
CA ARG A 297 9.52 -35.36 -10.00
C ARG A 297 9.78 -36.54 -10.94
N THR A 298 9.05 -37.65 -10.76
CA THR A 298 9.15 -38.85 -11.60
C THR A 298 8.03 -38.86 -12.63
N PHE A 299 8.39 -38.82 -13.92
CA PHE A 299 7.42 -38.79 -15.02
C PHE A 299 7.45 -40.09 -15.84
N PRO A 300 6.31 -40.55 -16.37
CA PRO A 300 6.25 -41.74 -17.22
C PRO A 300 6.89 -41.49 -18.59
N ASN A 301 7.59 -42.50 -19.13
CA ASN A 301 8.20 -42.46 -20.48
C ASN A 301 7.20 -42.78 -21.60
N ASN A 302 5.96 -43.19 -21.27
CA ASN A 302 4.90 -43.42 -22.24
C ASN A 302 4.18 -42.09 -22.54
N PRO A 303 4.13 -41.64 -23.82
CA PRO A 303 3.51 -40.36 -24.19
C PRO A 303 2.02 -40.29 -23.84
N VAL A 304 1.29 -41.41 -23.82
CA VAL A 304 -0.13 -41.45 -23.45
C VAL A 304 -0.31 -41.17 -21.95
N GLU A 305 0.51 -41.81 -21.11
CA GLU A 305 0.48 -41.63 -19.65
C GLU A 305 0.96 -40.23 -19.26
N LEU A 306 2.00 -39.70 -19.91
CA LEU A 306 2.49 -38.35 -19.62
C LEU A 306 1.45 -37.28 -20.01
N LYS A 307 0.77 -37.46 -21.15
CA LYS A 307 -0.31 -36.57 -21.59
C LYS A 307 -1.52 -36.65 -20.65
N ALA A 308 -1.86 -37.84 -20.14
CA ALA A 308 -2.88 -38.00 -19.11
C ALA A 308 -2.50 -37.27 -17.81
N LEU A 309 -1.25 -37.39 -17.34
CA LEU A 309 -0.74 -36.70 -16.16
C LEU A 309 -0.75 -35.16 -16.31
N TYR A 310 -0.39 -34.65 -17.48
CA TYR A 310 -0.45 -33.21 -17.77
C TYR A 310 -1.90 -32.70 -17.84
N ASN A 311 -2.81 -33.45 -18.46
CA ASN A 311 -4.24 -33.12 -18.48
C ASN A 311 -4.85 -33.14 -17.06
N GLN A 312 -4.45 -34.07 -16.20
CA GLN A 312 -4.86 -34.11 -14.79
C GLN A 312 -4.39 -32.86 -14.03
N TYR A 313 -3.16 -32.40 -14.28
CA TYR A 313 -2.65 -31.14 -13.72
C TYR A 313 -3.45 -29.92 -14.20
N LEU A 314 -3.77 -29.84 -15.50
CA LEU A 314 -4.61 -28.77 -16.05
C LEU A 314 -6.02 -28.78 -15.42
N GLN A 315 -6.65 -29.96 -15.34
CA GLN A 315 -7.95 -30.13 -14.70
C GLN A 315 -7.93 -29.67 -13.24
N PHE A 316 -6.91 -30.03 -12.46
CA PHE A 316 -6.74 -29.56 -11.08
C PHE A 316 -6.64 -28.02 -11.02
N LYS A 317 -5.80 -27.42 -11.88
CA LYS A 317 -5.57 -25.97 -11.97
C LYS A 317 -6.85 -25.20 -12.34
N GLU A 318 -7.67 -25.73 -13.23
CA GLU A 318 -8.88 -25.08 -13.72
C GLU A 318 -10.13 -25.34 -12.87
N THR A 319 -10.22 -26.50 -12.20
CA THR A 319 -11.46 -26.93 -11.51
C THR A 319 -11.38 -26.96 -9.98
N GLU A 320 -10.22 -27.28 -9.38
CA GLU A 320 -10.10 -27.41 -7.92
C GLU A 320 -9.59 -26.14 -7.24
N ILE A 321 -8.74 -25.36 -7.92
CA ILE A 321 -8.16 -24.12 -7.36
C ILE A 321 -9.20 -23.00 -7.16
N PRO A 322 -10.04 -22.63 -8.14
CA PRO A 322 -11.02 -21.54 -7.96
C PRO A 322 -12.00 -21.69 -6.78
N PRO A 323 -12.61 -22.87 -6.51
CA PRO A 323 -13.48 -23.00 -5.34
C PRO A 323 -12.69 -22.94 -4.01
N LYS A 324 -11.43 -23.41 -3.99
CA LYS A 324 -10.56 -23.35 -2.79
C LYS A 324 -10.08 -21.92 -2.51
N GLU A 325 -9.83 -21.11 -3.53
CA GLU A 325 -9.58 -19.67 -3.38
C GLU A 325 -10.83 -18.91 -2.88
N THR A 326 -12.02 -19.35 -3.30
CA THR A 326 -13.30 -18.83 -2.77
C THR A 326 -13.48 -19.21 -1.29
N GLU A 327 -13.13 -20.43 -0.88
CA GLU A 327 -13.10 -20.86 0.53
C GLU A 327 -12.10 -20.03 1.35
N LYS A 328 -10.87 -19.81 0.85
CA LYS A 328 -9.88 -18.92 1.48
C LYS A 328 -10.43 -17.50 1.71
N SER A 329 -11.15 -16.98 0.72
CA SER A 329 -11.80 -15.67 0.81
C SER A 329 -12.93 -15.62 1.86
N LYS A 330 -13.73 -16.69 1.98
CA LYS A 330 -14.73 -16.84 3.05
C LYS A 330 -14.08 -16.88 4.44
N ILE A 331 -12.99 -17.62 4.60
CA ILE A 331 -12.22 -17.68 5.85
C ILE A 331 -11.72 -16.28 6.24
N LYS A 332 -11.15 -15.53 5.29
CA LYS A 332 -10.68 -14.15 5.52
C LYS A 332 -11.83 -13.20 5.93
N ARG A 333 -13.01 -13.32 5.32
CA ARG A 333 -14.22 -12.57 5.72
C ARG A 333 -14.66 -12.92 7.14
N LEU A 334 -14.74 -14.22 7.45
CA LEU A 334 -15.16 -14.69 8.77
C LEU A 334 -14.18 -14.26 9.87
N TYR A 335 -12.86 -14.31 9.61
CA TYR A 335 -11.85 -13.73 10.50
C TYR A 335 -12.13 -12.25 10.77
N LYS A 336 -12.42 -11.45 9.74
CA LYS A 336 -12.67 -10.01 9.91
C LYS A 336 -13.89 -9.71 10.79
N LEU A 337 -14.91 -10.58 10.79
CA LEU A 337 -16.06 -10.48 11.70
C LEU A 337 -15.74 -10.94 13.13
N LEU A 338 -14.77 -11.85 13.29
CA LEU A 338 -14.29 -12.37 14.58
C LEU A 338 -13.19 -11.50 15.21
N GLU A 339 -12.53 -10.64 14.43
CA GLU A 339 -11.39 -9.82 14.85
C GLU A 339 -11.68 -8.97 16.10
N ILE A 340 -12.84 -8.30 16.13
CA ILE A 340 -13.30 -7.50 17.29
C ILE A 340 -13.43 -8.39 18.55
N TRP A 341 -13.85 -9.65 18.40
CA TRP A 341 -13.98 -10.60 19.52
C TRP A 341 -12.63 -11.20 19.97
N ILE A 342 -11.62 -11.18 19.10
CA ILE A 342 -10.22 -11.52 19.42
C ILE A 342 -9.55 -10.35 20.16
N GLU A 343 -9.69 -9.13 19.66
CA GLU A 343 -9.15 -7.90 20.30
C GLU A 343 -9.76 -7.66 21.68
N PHE A 344 -11.07 -7.89 21.83
CA PHE A 344 -11.78 -7.84 23.10
C PHE A 344 -11.43 -9.02 24.06
N GLY A 345 -10.65 -9.99 23.59
CA GLY A 345 -10.09 -11.08 24.40
C GLY A 345 -11.07 -12.21 24.77
N ARG A 346 -12.26 -12.27 24.16
CA ARG A 346 -13.16 -13.44 24.29
C ARG A 346 -12.59 -14.65 23.53
N ILE A 347 -12.07 -14.42 22.33
CA ILE A 347 -11.41 -15.44 21.52
C ILE A 347 -9.89 -15.37 21.73
N LYS A 348 -9.29 -16.51 22.09
CA LYS A 348 -7.83 -16.65 22.17
C LYS A 348 -7.31 -17.20 20.84
N LEU A 349 -6.72 -16.34 20.01
CA LEU A 349 -6.16 -16.73 18.71
C LEU A 349 -4.94 -17.65 18.91
N LEU A 350 -5.08 -18.91 18.46
CA LEU A 350 -4.00 -19.90 18.50
C LEU A 350 -3.07 -19.75 17.28
N GLN A 351 -1.80 -20.14 17.45
CA GLN A 351 -0.81 -20.11 16.36
C GLN A 351 -1.26 -21.00 15.18
N GLY A 352 -1.09 -20.51 13.94
CA GLY A 352 -1.52 -21.22 12.73
C GLY A 352 -2.96 -20.92 12.28
N TYR A 353 -3.75 -20.23 13.09
CA TYR A 353 -5.14 -19.83 12.76
C TYR A 353 -5.25 -18.40 12.23
N HIS A 354 -4.15 -17.68 12.00
CA HIS A 354 -4.21 -16.35 11.40
C HIS A 354 -4.31 -16.45 9.87
N PRO A 355 -5.08 -15.61 9.15
CA PRO A 355 -5.21 -15.70 7.69
C PRO A 355 -3.87 -15.69 6.93
N ASN A 356 -2.86 -14.96 7.42
CA ASN A 356 -1.51 -14.94 6.84
C ASN A 356 -0.81 -16.32 6.88
N ASP A 357 -1.13 -17.18 7.85
CA ASP A 357 -0.59 -18.55 7.89
C ASP A 357 -1.14 -19.39 6.73
N ILE A 358 -2.42 -19.17 6.37
CA ILE A 358 -3.09 -19.82 5.24
C ILE A 358 -2.52 -19.30 3.92
N GLU A 359 -2.33 -17.99 3.77
CA GLU A 359 -1.70 -17.41 2.58
C GLU A 359 -0.26 -17.92 2.39
N ARG A 360 0.49 -18.13 3.49
CA ARG A 360 1.84 -18.72 3.44
C ARG A 360 1.82 -20.17 2.97
N GLU A 361 0.90 -21.01 3.45
CA GLU A 361 0.78 -22.39 2.97
C GLU A 361 0.24 -22.43 1.52
N TRP A 362 -0.69 -21.54 1.15
CA TRP A 362 -1.20 -21.39 -0.21
C TRP A 362 -0.08 -21.01 -1.19
N GLY A 363 0.81 -20.07 -0.80
CA GLY A 363 2.00 -19.72 -1.58
C GLY A 363 2.91 -20.92 -1.87
N LYS A 364 3.07 -21.86 -0.92
CA LYS A 364 3.83 -23.11 -1.16
C LYS A 364 3.16 -23.99 -2.22
N LEU A 365 1.83 -24.07 -2.23
CA LEU A 365 1.08 -24.80 -3.27
C LEU A 365 1.28 -24.17 -4.65
N ILE A 366 1.17 -22.83 -4.76
CA ILE A 366 1.40 -22.13 -6.02
C ILE A 366 2.83 -22.36 -6.53
N ILE A 367 3.85 -22.28 -5.65
CA ILE A 367 5.25 -22.57 -6.03
C ILE A 367 5.40 -24.03 -6.51
N ALA A 368 4.87 -25.00 -5.76
CA ALA A 368 4.94 -26.41 -6.16
C ALA A 368 4.21 -26.69 -7.48
N MET A 369 3.06 -26.05 -7.73
CA MET A 369 2.34 -26.12 -9.00
C MET A 369 3.13 -25.52 -10.17
N LEU A 370 3.83 -24.40 -9.96
CA LEU A 370 4.68 -23.76 -10.98
C LEU A 370 5.93 -24.61 -11.28
N GLU A 371 6.55 -25.20 -10.25
CA GLU A 371 7.65 -26.15 -10.43
C GLU A 371 7.21 -27.39 -11.20
N ARG A 372 6.04 -27.96 -10.87
CA ARG A 372 5.49 -29.12 -11.61
C ARG A 372 5.19 -28.77 -13.06
N GLU A 373 4.60 -27.61 -13.34
CA GLU A 373 4.34 -27.16 -14.72
C GLU A 373 5.63 -26.97 -15.51
N LYS A 374 6.65 -26.34 -14.89
CA LYS A 374 7.99 -26.16 -15.47
C LYS A 374 8.70 -27.48 -15.76
N ALA A 375 8.44 -28.52 -14.98
CA ALA A 375 9.03 -29.84 -15.15
C ALA A 375 8.24 -30.73 -16.14
N LEU A 376 6.90 -30.67 -16.13
CA LEU A 376 6.04 -31.45 -17.02
C LEU A 376 6.10 -30.97 -18.48
N ARG A 377 6.05 -29.64 -18.71
CA ARG A 377 5.89 -29.10 -20.07
C ARG A 377 7.03 -29.51 -21.03
N PRO A 378 8.33 -29.39 -20.67
CA PRO A 378 9.41 -29.83 -21.55
C PRO A 378 9.41 -31.34 -21.80
N GLU A 379 8.99 -32.15 -20.81
CA GLU A 379 8.90 -33.60 -20.97
C GLU A 379 7.75 -34.02 -21.91
N VAL A 380 6.62 -33.31 -21.90
CA VAL A 380 5.52 -33.49 -22.86
C VAL A 380 6.01 -33.14 -24.27
N GLU A 381 6.60 -31.96 -24.46
CA GLU A 381 7.15 -31.51 -25.75
C GLU A 381 8.21 -32.50 -26.29
N ARG A 382 9.10 -32.99 -25.41
CA ARG A 382 10.13 -33.99 -25.72
C ARG A 382 9.53 -35.33 -26.15
N LEU A 383 8.55 -35.87 -25.43
CA LEU A 383 7.92 -37.14 -25.81
C LEU A 383 7.06 -37.01 -27.08
N GLU A 384 6.39 -35.87 -27.31
CA GLU A 384 5.66 -35.64 -28.57
C GLU A 384 6.61 -35.55 -29.77
N MET A 385 7.77 -34.90 -29.63
CA MET A 385 8.82 -34.92 -30.67
C MET A 385 9.32 -36.34 -30.96
N LEU A 386 9.63 -37.13 -29.93
CA LEU A 386 10.11 -38.51 -30.09
C LEU A 386 9.03 -39.41 -30.71
N GLN A 387 7.75 -39.23 -30.35
CA GLN A 387 6.64 -39.93 -30.98
C GLN A 387 6.52 -39.60 -32.48
N GLN A 388 6.77 -38.36 -32.90
CA GLN A 388 6.79 -38.00 -34.32
C GLN A 388 7.96 -38.67 -35.08
N ILE A 389 9.16 -38.72 -34.48
CA ILE A 389 10.33 -39.41 -35.06
C ILE A 389 10.08 -40.92 -35.17
N ALA A 390 9.56 -41.56 -34.13
CA ALA A 390 9.18 -42.98 -34.15
C ALA A 390 8.13 -43.28 -35.24
N SER A 391 7.14 -42.40 -35.38
CA SER A 391 6.11 -42.50 -36.44
C SER A 391 6.68 -42.30 -37.84
N ARG A 392 7.75 -41.51 -37.99
CA ARG A 392 8.50 -41.37 -39.25
C ARG A 392 9.27 -42.65 -39.58
N VAL A 393 10.12 -43.13 -38.68
CA VAL A 393 10.87 -44.39 -38.86
C VAL A 393 9.95 -45.55 -39.23
N GLN A 394 8.79 -45.68 -38.56
CA GLN A 394 7.83 -46.75 -38.83
C GLN A 394 7.21 -46.65 -40.23
N ARG A 395 6.86 -45.44 -40.70
CA ARG A 395 6.29 -45.21 -42.03
C ARG A 395 7.32 -45.40 -43.14
N ASP A 396 8.49 -44.82 -42.95
CA ASP A 396 9.55 -44.76 -43.95
C ASP A 396 10.26 -46.13 -44.06
N SER A 397 10.20 -46.97 -43.00
CA SER A 397 10.52 -48.40 -43.06
C SER A 397 9.62 -49.17 -44.03
N ILE A 398 8.31 -48.90 -44.06
CA ILE A 398 7.38 -49.56 -45.00
C ILE A 398 7.73 -49.17 -46.43
N ILE A 399 8.04 -47.89 -46.68
CA ILE A 399 8.48 -47.41 -48.01
C ILE A 399 9.78 -48.11 -48.43
N CYS A 400 10.72 -48.33 -47.50
CA CYS A 400 11.95 -49.08 -47.76
C CYS A 400 11.68 -50.56 -48.07
N GLU A 401 10.74 -51.19 -47.37
CA GLU A 401 10.29 -52.58 -47.61
C GLU A 401 9.68 -52.74 -49.01
N ASP A 402 8.80 -51.81 -49.43
CA ASP A 402 8.22 -51.79 -50.79
C ASP A 402 9.29 -51.64 -51.87
N LYS A 403 10.26 -50.74 -51.68
CA LYS A 403 11.36 -50.50 -52.62
C LYS A 403 12.31 -51.70 -52.71
N LEU A 404 12.57 -52.40 -51.61
CA LEU A 404 13.29 -53.67 -51.60
C LEU A 404 12.58 -54.77 -52.39
N ILE A 405 11.24 -54.83 -52.32
CA ILE A 405 10.43 -55.78 -53.10
C ILE A 405 10.53 -55.47 -54.60
N LEU A 406 10.41 -54.20 -55.00
CA LEU A 406 10.58 -53.78 -56.40
C LEU A 406 11.97 -54.15 -56.94
N ALA A 407 13.02 -53.85 -56.18
CA ALA A 407 14.40 -54.17 -56.55
C ALA A 407 14.64 -55.69 -56.66
N ARG A 408 14.10 -56.50 -55.73
CA ARG A 408 14.13 -57.98 -55.80
C ARG A 408 13.43 -58.53 -57.04
N ASN A 409 12.24 -58.03 -57.36
CA ASN A 409 11.48 -58.46 -58.54
C ASN A 409 12.22 -58.11 -59.84
N ALA A 410 12.77 -56.89 -59.94
CA ALA A 410 13.55 -56.46 -61.08
C ALA A 410 14.85 -57.26 -61.25
N LEU A 411 15.55 -57.57 -60.15
CA LEU A 411 16.75 -58.42 -60.14
C LEU A 411 16.43 -59.86 -60.55
N GLN A 412 15.32 -60.44 -60.07
CA GLN A 412 14.90 -61.78 -60.45
C GLN A 412 14.57 -61.85 -61.95
N SER A 413 14.01 -60.79 -62.53
CA SER A 413 13.81 -60.66 -63.98
C SER A 413 15.14 -60.66 -64.73
N ASP A 414 16.11 -59.85 -64.31
CA ASP A 414 17.44 -59.81 -64.95
C ASP A 414 18.23 -61.12 -64.76
N SER A 415 18.06 -61.84 -63.64
CA SER A 415 18.64 -63.17 -63.42
C SER A 415 18.08 -64.21 -64.40
N LYS A 416 16.75 -64.24 -64.61
CA LYS A 416 16.12 -65.12 -65.62
C LYS A 416 16.58 -64.79 -67.05
N ARG A 417 16.81 -63.50 -67.34
CA ARG A 417 17.32 -63.02 -68.63
C ARG A 417 18.77 -63.44 -68.84
N LEU A 418 19.61 -63.40 -67.79
CA LEU A 418 20.96 -63.96 -67.79
C LEU A 418 20.98 -65.48 -68.04
N GLU A 419 20.12 -66.24 -67.36
CA GLU A 419 19.96 -67.69 -67.61
C GLU A 419 19.53 -68.00 -69.06
N SER A 420 18.79 -67.08 -69.67
CA SER A 420 18.36 -67.15 -71.08
C SER A 420 19.40 -66.59 -72.08
N GLY A 421 20.58 -66.15 -71.62
CA GLY A 421 21.63 -65.57 -72.45
C GLY A 421 21.36 -64.17 -73.00
N VAL A 422 20.39 -63.43 -72.43
CA VAL A 422 19.95 -62.10 -72.88
C VAL A 422 20.60 -61.00 -72.04
N GLN A 423 20.99 -59.88 -72.67
CA GLN A 423 21.59 -58.72 -71.99
C GLN A 423 20.64 -58.09 -70.95
N PHE A 424 21.18 -57.68 -69.80
CA PHE A 424 20.48 -57.00 -68.72
C PHE A 424 19.71 -55.74 -69.16
N GLN A 425 18.65 -55.40 -68.44
CA GLN A 425 17.78 -54.26 -68.75
C GLN A 425 17.52 -53.37 -67.53
N ASN A 426 17.52 -53.93 -66.32
CA ASN A 426 17.03 -53.25 -65.13
C ASN A 426 18.17 -52.77 -64.20
N GLU A 427 19.45 -52.97 -64.56
CA GLU A 427 20.63 -52.67 -63.72
C GLU A 427 20.61 -51.24 -63.16
N ALA A 428 20.23 -50.24 -63.98
CA ALA A 428 20.13 -48.84 -63.56
C ALA A 428 18.94 -48.57 -62.61
N GLU A 429 17.80 -49.24 -62.82
CA GLU A 429 16.60 -49.08 -62.00
C GLU A 429 16.78 -49.72 -60.61
N ILE A 430 17.40 -50.91 -60.57
CA ILE A 430 17.76 -51.62 -59.34
C ILE A 430 18.80 -50.83 -58.55
N ALA A 431 19.81 -50.26 -59.21
CA ALA A 431 20.76 -49.37 -58.56
C ALA A 431 20.08 -48.12 -57.96
N GLY A 432 19.07 -47.56 -58.64
CA GLY A 432 18.22 -46.49 -58.13
C GLY A 432 17.45 -46.90 -56.87
N TYR A 433 16.73 -48.02 -56.89
CA TYR A 433 15.98 -48.50 -55.72
C TYR A 433 16.89 -48.83 -54.53
N ILE A 434 18.07 -49.42 -54.76
CA ILE A 434 19.04 -49.68 -53.68
C ILE A 434 19.55 -48.37 -53.09
N LEU A 435 19.88 -47.37 -53.92
CA LEU A 435 20.33 -46.05 -53.45
C LEU A 435 19.25 -45.34 -52.62
N GLU A 436 17.98 -45.42 -53.03
CA GLU A 436 16.85 -44.92 -52.24
C GLU A 436 16.73 -45.63 -50.88
N CYS A 437 16.84 -46.97 -50.85
CA CYS A 437 16.83 -47.74 -49.61
C CYS A 437 18.02 -47.40 -48.69
N GLU A 438 19.23 -47.21 -49.25
CA GLU A 438 20.41 -46.78 -48.48
C GLU A 438 20.27 -45.35 -47.93
N ASN A 439 19.61 -44.45 -48.67
CA ASN A 439 19.30 -43.09 -48.21
C ASN A 439 18.32 -43.13 -47.02
N LEU A 440 17.22 -43.89 -47.14
CA LEU A 440 16.25 -44.09 -46.06
C LEU A 440 16.91 -44.74 -44.83
N LEU A 441 17.73 -45.77 -45.03
CA LEU A 441 18.45 -46.44 -43.95
C LEU A 441 19.38 -45.48 -43.19
N ARG A 442 20.12 -44.61 -43.90
CA ARG A 442 20.97 -43.59 -43.27
C ARG A 442 20.17 -42.64 -42.39
N GLN A 443 18.96 -42.23 -42.82
CA GLN A 443 18.08 -41.42 -41.97
C GLN A 443 17.52 -42.20 -40.78
N HIS A 444 17.10 -43.46 -40.97
CA HIS A 444 16.60 -44.31 -39.89
C HIS A 444 17.62 -44.54 -38.77
N VAL A 445 18.91 -44.71 -39.10
CA VAL A 445 19.97 -44.87 -38.09
C VAL A 445 20.11 -43.61 -37.23
N ILE A 446 20.05 -42.42 -37.84
CA ILE A 446 20.07 -41.14 -37.11
C ILE A 446 18.82 -41.00 -36.22
N ASP A 447 17.65 -41.23 -36.81
CA ASP A 447 16.36 -41.10 -36.11
C ASP A 447 16.25 -42.05 -34.91
N VAL A 448 16.65 -43.31 -35.08
CA VAL A 448 16.63 -44.29 -33.99
C VAL A 448 17.66 -43.98 -32.91
N GLN A 449 18.83 -43.41 -33.25
CA GLN A 449 19.76 -42.94 -32.23
C GLN A 449 19.15 -41.82 -31.38
N ILE A 450 18.44 -40.87 -32.00
CA ILE A 450 17.70 -39.81 -31.28
C ILE A 450 16.61 -40.42 -30.34
N LEU A 451 15.98 -41.53 -30.76
CA LEU A 451 15.01 -42.26 -29.91
C LEU A 451 15.68 -42.96 -28.71
N ILE A 452 16.88 -43.53 -28.89
CA ILE A 452 17.67 -44.13 -27.80
C ILE A 452 18.11 -43.05 -26.81
N ASP A 453 18.73 -41.98 -27.30
CA ASP A 453 19.23 -40.86 -26.50
C ASP A 453 18.07 -40.18 -25.74
N GLY A 454 16.91 -40.08 -26.39
CA GLY A 454 15.64 -39.63 -25.82
C GLY A 454 14.93 -40.63 -24.89
N ARG A 455 15.48 -41.83 -24.65
CA ARG A 455 14.88 -42.91 -23.83
C ARG A 455 13.42 -43.22 -24.21
N TYR A 456 13.13 -43.25 -25.51
CA TYR A 456 11.79 -43.54 -26.02
C TYR A 456 11.40 -45.01 -25.76
N TYR A 457 10.19 -45.25 -25.21
CA TYR A 457 9.75 -46.55 -24.70
C TYR A 457 9.76 -47.72 -25.72
N GLN A 458 9.77 -47.41 -27.01
CA GLN A 458 9.78 -48.37 -28.13
C GLN A 458 11.10 -48.39 -28.91
N ALA A 459 12.15 -47.69 -28.46
CA ALA A 459 13.40 -47.55 -29.20
C ALA A 459 14.01 -48.90 -29.63
N ASP A 460 14.10 -49.87 -28.72
CA ASP A 460 14.69 -51.19 -29.00
C ASP A 460 13.97 -51.96 -30.12
N GLN A 461 12.65 -51.81 -30.23
CA GLN A 461 11.85 -52.46 -31.29
C GLN A 461 12.16 -51.84 -32.65
N LEU A 462 12.35 -50.52 -32.70
CA LEU A 462 12.72 -49.79 -33.91
C LEU A 462 14.18 -50.05 -34.31
N VAL A 463 15.10 -50.16 -33.35
CA VAL A 463 16.49 -50.64 -33.58
C VAL A 463 16.49 -51.99 -34.28
N GLN A 464 15.73 -52.96 -33.77
CA GLN A 464 15.64 -54.30 -34.36
C GLN A 464 15.06 -54.27 -35.78
N ARG A 465 14.03 -53.44 -36.04
CA ARG A 465 13.48 -53.28 -37.40
C ARG A 465 14.51 -52.69 -38.37
N VAL A 466 15.18 -51.61 -37.99
CA VAL A 466 16.19 -50.94 -38.83
C VAL A 466 17.41 -51.83 -39.08
N ALA A 467 17.85 -52.61 -38.09
CA ALA A 467 18.90 -53.61 -38.27
C ALA A 467 18.50 -54.69 -39.29
N LYS A 468 17.26 -55.20 -39.25
CA LYS A 468 16.74 -56.14 -40.25
C LYS A 468 16.75 -55.54 -41.66
N LEU A 469 16.32 -54.29 -41.83
CA LEU A 469 16.32 -53.61 -43.13
C LEU A 469 17.74 -53.43 -43.67
N ARG A 470 18.71 -53.05 -42.84
CA ARG A 470 20.14 -52.99 -43.22
C ARG A 470 20.61 -54.34 -43.78
N ASP A 471 20.33 -55.43 -43.05
CA ASP A 471 20.83 -56.76 -43.42
C ASP A 471 20.16 -57.24 -44.72
N GLU A 472 18.88 -56.92 -44.93
CA GLU A 472 18.16 -57.16 -46.18
C GLU A 472 18.71 -56.36 -47.39
N ILE A 473 19.06 -55.08 -47.20
CA ILE A 473 19.70 -54.23 -48.24
C ILE A 473 21.07 -54.79 -48.62
N VAL A 474 21.90 -55.15 -47.62
CA VAL A 474 23.24 -55.72 -47.85
C VAL A 474 23.16 -57.06 -48.57
N ALA A 475 22.22 -57.93 -48.20
CA ALA A 475 21.97 -59.19 -48.89
C ALA A 475 21.62 -58.96 -50.38
N LEU A 476 20.67 -58.06 -50.66
CA LEU A 476 20.26 -57.75 -52.03
C LEU A 476 21.40 -57.14 -52.87
N ARG A 477 22.22 -56.26 -52.28
CA ARG A 477 23.41 -55.67 -52.93
C ARG A 477 24.44 -56.73 -53.32
N ASN A 478 24.65 -57.73 -52.46
CA ASN A 478 25.55 -58.85 -52.73
C ASN A 478 24.98 -59.78 -53.82
N GLU A 479 23.65 -60.01 -53.83
CA GLU A 479 22.96 -60.77 -54.87
C GLU A 479 23.07 -60.08 -56.24
N CYS A 480 22.77 -58.77 -56.31
CA CYS A 480 22.98 -57.94 -57.50
C CYS A 480 24.43 -58.05 -58.00
N SER A 481 25.40 -57.89 -57.09
CA SER A 481 26.82 -57.99 -57.42
C SER A 481 27.18 -59.38 -57.98
N SER A 482 26.57 -60.46 -57.48
CA SER A 482 26.76 -61.82 -58.01
C SER A 482 26.17 -61.99 -59.41
N VAL A 483 24.92 -61.54 -59.63
CA VAL A 483 24.24 -61.65 -60.94
C VAL A 483 24.98 -60.83 -62.01
N TYR A 484 25.27 -59.56 -61.74
CA TYR A 484 25.92 -58.67 -62.71
C TYR A 484 27.43 -58.93 -62.89
N SER A 485 28.12 -59.59 -61.95
CA SER A 485 29.49 -60.08 -62.19
C SER A 485 29.49 -61.36 -63.02
N LYS A 486 28.57 -62.30 -62.77
CA LYS A 486 28.39 -63.50 -63.62
C LYS A 486 28.08 -63.13 -65.07
N GLY A 487 27.19 -62.15 -65.30
CA GLY A 487 26.91 -61.66 -66.66
C GLY A 487 28.12 -61.04 -67.35
N ARG A 488 28.92 -60.22 -66.64
CA ARG A 488 30.19 -59.67 -67.16
C ARG A 488 31.22 -60.77 -67.48
N MET A 489 31.29 -61.83 -66.66
CA MET A 489 32.14 -62.98 -66.97
C MET A 489 31.62 -63.78 -68.17
N LEU A 490 30.31 -63.96 -68.31
CA LEU A 490 29.69 -64.64 -69.45
C LEU A 490 29.94 -63.91 -70.77
N THR A 491 29.83 -62.58 -70.82
CA THR A 491 30.19 -61.82 -72.03
C THR A 491 31.69 -61.88 -72.33
N THR A 492 32.54 -61.95 -71.30
CA THR A 492 34.00 -62.07 -71.49
C THR A 492 34.39 -63.47 -72.00
N GLU A 493 33.78 -64.52 -71.47
CA GLU A 493 33.95 -65.91 -71.94
C GLU A 493 33.34 -66.13 -73.32
N GLN A 494 32.16 -65.58 -73.63
CA GLN A 494 31.60 -65.60 -74.99
C GLN A 494 32.50 -64.86 -75.99
N THR A 495 33.11 -63.74 -75.60
CA THR A 495 34.09 -63.03 -76.44
C THR A 495 35.37 -63.85 -76.64
N LYS A 496 35.88 -64.53 -75.59
CA LYS A 496 37.01 -65.45 -75.71
C LYS A 496 36.70 -66.68 -76.56
N LEU A 497 35.49 -67.25 -76.44
CA LEU A 497 35.04 -68.41 -77.20
C LEU A 497 34.84 -68.06 -78.69
N MET A 498 34.36 -66.83 -79.01
CA MET A 498 34.35 -66.33 -80.38
C MET A 498 35.76 -66.14 -80.96
N ILE A 499 36.72 -65.63 -80.18
CA ILE A 499 38.11 -65.46 -80.61
C ILE A 499 38.84 -66.82 -80.73
N SER A 500 38.52 -67.78 -79.86
CA SER A 500 39.03 -69.16 -79.92
C SER A 500 38.47 -69.98 -81.08
N GLY A 501 37.34 -69.57 -81.68
CA GLY A 501 36.69 -70.29 -82.78
C GLY A 501 37.39 -70.16 -84.14
N ILE A 502 38.30 -69.18 -84.31
CA ILE A 502 38.99 -68.91 -85.58
C ILE A 502 40.27 -69.75 -85.74
N THR A 503 40.81 -70.29 -84.64
CA THR A 503 41.99 -71.15 -84.67
C THR A 503 41.72 -72.41 -83.86
N GLN A 504 41.06 -73.44 -84.42
CA GLN A 504 40.62 -73.55 -85.82
C GLN A 504 39.57 -74.66 -86.07
N SER A 505 39.34 -75.59 -85.13
CA SER A 505 39.16 -77.02 -85.46
C SER A 505 40.24 -77.47 -86.46
N LEU A 506 41.52 -77.52 -86.09
CA LEU A 506 42.08 -78.14 -84.87
C LEU A 506 41.55 -79.56 -84.69
N ASN A 507 42.03 -80.44 -85.56
CA ASN A 507 41.92 -81.89 -85.44
C ASN A 507 42.64 -82.32 -84.14
N SER A 508 42.00 -82.94 -83.13
CA SER A 508 41.17 -84.16 -83.11
C SER A 508 42.00 -85.46 -83.02
N GLY A 509 41.96 -86.06 -81.84
CA GLY A 509 42.37 -87.44 -81.56
C GLY A 509 43.85 -87.66 -81.22
N PHE A 510 44.21 -88.69 -80.42
CA PHE A 510 43.42 -89.54 -79.51
C PHE A 510 44.43 -90.33 -78.63
N ALA A 511 44.02 -90.85 -77.47
CA ALA A 511 44.79 -91.79 -76.60
C ALA A 511 46.07 -91.20 -75.92
N GLN A 512 46.63 -91.73 -74.81
CA GLN A 512 46.23 -92.71 -73.78
C GLN A 512 47.22 -92.63 -72.58
N THR A 513 46.93 -93.32 -71.45
CA THR A 513 47.87 -93.66 -70.32
C THR A 513 48.43 -92.49 -69.46
N LEU A 514 48.90 -92.66 -68.20
CA LEU A 514 48.70 -93.66 -67.12
C LEU A 514 49.11 -93.02 -65.76
N ASN A 515 48.51 -93.50 -64.67
CA ASN A 515 48.92 -93.50 -63.24
C ASN A 515 50.43 -93.27 -62.91
N PRO A 516 50.80 -92.77 -61.68
CA PRO A 516 50.47 -93.51 -60.45
C PRO A 516 50.40 -92.79 -59.07
N CYS A 517 50.10 -93.63 -58.07
CA CYS A 517 50.37 -93.52 -56.62
C CYS A 517 49.47 -92.66 -55.73
N LEU A 518 49.12 -93.04 -54.49
CA LEU A 518 48.77 -94.32 -53.80
C LEU A 518 48.78 -94.07 -52.28
N ASN A 519 48.05 -94.93 -51.54
CA ASN A 519 48.08 -95.18 -50.08
C ASN A 519 47.30 -94.19 -49.19
N SER A 520 46.13 -94.57 -48.67
CA SER A 520 45.86 -95.40 -47.46
C SER A 520 46.13 -94.64 -46.15
N GLY A 521 45.27 -94.62 -45.13
CA GLY A 521 44.07 -95.41 -44.84
C GLY A 521 43.99 -95.67 -43.32
N LEU A 522 42.81 -96.04 -42.81
CA LEU A 522 42.53 -96.53 -41.44
C LEU A 522 42.64 -95.57 -40.23
N THR A 523 41.58 -95.65 -39.40
CA THR A 523 41.56 -95.58 -37.92
C THR A 523 41.91 -94.28 -37.14
N GLN A 524 41.23 -94.14 -35.99
CA GLN A 524 41.71 -93.69 -34.64
C GLN A 524 42.91 -92.72 -34.56
N SER A 525 42.97 -91.70 -33.68
CA SER A 525 42.08 -91.24 -32.59
C SER A 525 42.70 -89.97 -31.94
N LEU A 526 42.11 -89.46 -30.85
CA LEU A 526 42.69 -88.52 -29.86
C LEU A 526 42.86 -87.05 -30.36
N THR A 527 42.04 -86.07 -29.92
CA THR A 527 41.95 -85.40 -28.58
C THR A 527 43.15 -84.47 -28.27
N PRO A 528 43.02 -83.47 -27.38
CA PRO A 528 41.93 -83.18 -26.42
C PRO A 528 41.37 -81.74 -26.62
N SER A 529 40.49 -81.10 -25.83
CA SER A 529 39.70 -81.31 -24.59
C SER A 529 38.91 -80.00 -24.39
N LEU A 530 37.79 -79.84 -23.70
CA LEU A 530 36.77 -80.65 -23.00
C LEU A 530 35.54 -79.68 -22.92
N THR A 531 34.32 -80.05 -23.33
CA THR A 531 33.17 -80.47 -22.47
C THR A 531 32.92 -79.62 -21.21
N SER A 532 31.70 -79.40 -20.71
CA SER A 532 30.32 -79.59 -21.20
C SER A 532 29.34 -79.03 -20.14
N SER A 533 28.07 -78.85 -20.52
CA SER A 533 26.85 -79.00 -19.67
C SER A 533 26.79 -78.40 -18.25
N SER A 534 25.83 -77.48 -18.08
CA SER A 534 24.87 -77.31 -16.98
C SER A 534 24.85 -78.43 -15.89
N VAL A 535 24.71 -78.17 -14.57
CA VAL A 535 23.71 -77.32 -13.90
C VAL A 535 24.10 -76.91 -12.44
N THR A 536 23.47 -75.82 -11.94
CA THR A 536 23.11 -75.49 -10.53
C THR A 536 24.14 -75.20 -9.41
N SER A 537 24.05 -73.95 -8.91
CA SER A 537 24.07 -73.48 -7.50
C SER A 537 25.29 -73.62 -6.56
N GLY A 538 25.68 -72.50 -5.91
CA GLY A 538 25.86 -72.50 -4.44
C GLY A 538 27.08 -71.81 -3.80
N LEU A 539 27.01 -70.48 -3.62
CA LEU A 539 27.47 -69.71 -2.42
C LEU A 539 28.92 -69.81 -1.85
N SER A 540 29.61 -68.64 -1.86
CA SER A 540 30.44 -68.08 -0.75
C SER A 540 31.80 -68.77 -0.38
N SER A 541 32.82 -68.15 0.24
CA SER A 541 33.02 -66.81 0.87
C SER A 541 34.53 -66.43 1.02
N GLY A 542 34.86 -65.13 1.02
CA GLY A 542 36.04 -64.54 1.72
C GLY A 542 37.44 -64.71 1.09
N MET A 543 38.48 -63.92 1.42
CA MET A 543 38.63 -62.70 2.27
C MET A 543 39.99 -62.00 1.95
N THR A 544 40.01 -60.69 1.63
CA THR A 544 41.13 -59.71 1.86
C THR A 544 42.52 -59.99 1.20
N SER A 545 43.52 -59.09 1.05
CA SER A 545 43.78 -57.71 1.53
C SER A 545 44.89 -57.01 0.68
N ARG A 546 44.89 -55.65 0.61
CA ARG A 546 46.09 -54.73 0.49
C ARG A 546 46.99 -54.85 -0.79
N LEU A 547 47.76 -53.85 -1.26
CA LEU A 547 48.09 -52.46 -0.88
C LEU A 547 48.50 -51.61 -2.13
N THR A 548 48.78 -50.32 -1.96
CA THR A 548 49.08 -49.28 -2.99
C THR A 548 50.55 -49.26 -3.50
N PRO A 549 50.95 -48.47 -4.55
CA PRO A 549 51.29 -47.04 -4.36
C PRO A 549 51.09 -46.04 -5.57
N SER A 550 50.86 -44.76 -5.21
CA SER A 550 51.38 -43.46 -5.75
C SER A 550 51.58 -43.15 -7.26
N VAL A 551 51.16 -41.95 -7.71
CA VAL A 551 52.00 -40.79 -8.17
C VAL A 551 51.14 -39.57 -8.61
N THR A 552 51.59 -38.34 -8.33
CA THR A 552 51.08 -37.04 -8.85
C THR A 552 52.20 -36.23 -9.53
N PRO A 553 51.94 -35.54 -10.66
CA PRO A 553 52.02 -34.05 -10.77
C PRO A 553 51.02 -33.42 -11.80
N ALA A 554 50.86 -32.11 -12.05
CA ALA A 554 51.03 -30.85 -11.28
C ALA A 554 50.38 -29.62 -12.01
N TYR A 555 50.49 -28.43 -11.39
CA TYR A 555 50.15 -27.03 -11.76
C TYR A 555 49.94 -26.53 -13.23
N THR A 556 49.02 -25.54 -13.34
CA THR A 556 48.88 -24.29 -14.18
C THR A 556 50.09 -23.79 -15.01
N PRO A 557 49.97 -22.88 -16.05
CA PRO A 557 49.03 -21.72 -16.13
C PRO A 557 48.54 -21.22 -17.54
N GLY A 558 47.76 -20.12 -17.58
CA GLY A 558 47.49 -19.34 -18.82
C GLY A 558 46.41 -18.23 -18.74
N PHE A 559 46.80 -16.97 -18.45
CA PHE A 559 46.05 -15.71 -18.72
C PHE A 559 46.69 -15.01 -19.95
N PRO A 560 45.99 -14.22 -20.80
CA PRO A 560 45.48 -12.85 -20.50
C PRO A 560 44.00 -12.60 -20.95
N SER A 561 43.20 -11.72 -20.31
CA SER A 561 43.16 -10.24 -20.39
C SER A 561 42.78 -9.71 -21.80
N THR A 562 41.57 -9.18 -22.04
CA THR A 562 41.20 -7.72 -22.03
C THR A 562 39.77 -7.58 -22.65
N LEU A 563 38.94 -6.52 -22.54
CA LEU A 563 38.81 -5.30 -21.70
C LEU A 563 37.35 -4.74 -21.75
N ILE A 564 36.74 -4.46 -20.59
CA ILE A 564 36.10 -3.18 -20.13
C ILE A 564 35.40 -2.24 -21.16
N PRO A 565 34.24 -1.59 -20.86
CA PRO A 565 33.10 -1.95 -19.98
C PRO A 565 31.72 -1.63 -20.64
N ASN A 566 30.60 -1.78 -19.91
CA ASN A 566 29.52 -0.80 -20.03
C ASN A 566 28.75 -0.63 -18.70
N PHE A 567 28.39 0.62 -18.37
CA PHE A 567 27.71 0.97 -17.13
C PHE A 567 26.19 0.78 -17.24
N SER A 568 25.58 0.17 -16.22
CA SER A 568 24.15 0.30 -15.93
C SER A 568 23.91 0.12 -14.44
N SER A 569 23.41 1.17 -13.79
CA SER A 569 23.14 1.19 -12.35
C SER A 569 21.90 0.34 -12.03
N GLY A 570 22.09 -0.69 -11.21
CA GLY A 570 21.00 -1.46 -10.60
C GLY A 570 21.07 -1.31 -9.09
N VAL A 571 20.14 -0.56 -8.51
CA VAL A 571 20.01 -0.43 -7.05
C VAL A 571 19.20 -1.63 -6.55
N GLU A 572 19.90 -2.67 -6.06
CA GLU A 572 19.26 -3.71 -5.26
C GLU A 572 19.04 -3.22 -3.83
N PRO A 573 17.82 -3.32 -3.27
CA PRO A 573 17.58 -3.04 -1.85
C PRO A 573 17.96 -4.26 -1.01
N ASN A 574 19.26 -4.48 -0.80
CA ASN A 574 19.76 -5.54 0.08
C ASN A 574 21.16 -5.23 0.67
N SER A 575 21.23 -4.16 1.47
CA SER A 575 22.47 -3.69 2.11
C SER A 575 22.37 -3.57 3.63
N LEU A 576 21.75 -4.56 4.30
CA LEU A 576 22.16 -4.91 5.67
C LEU A 576 23.43 -5.78 5.63
N GLN A 577 24.51 -5.22 5.07
CA GLN A 577 25.84 -5.74 5.35
C GLN A 577 26.16 -5.38 6.79
N THR A 578 26.21 -6.39 7.66
CA THR A 578 26.72 -6.24 9.01
C THR A 578 28.13 -5.68 8.94
N LEU A 579 28.31 -4.40 9.31
CA LEU A 579 29.62 -3.79 9.48
C LEU A 579 30.45 -4.72 10.37
N LYS A 580 31.50 -5.32 9.80
CA LYS A 580 32.46 -6.10 10.56
C LYS A 580 33.25 -5.13 11.43
N LEU A 581 32.77 -4.94 12.66
CA LEU A 581 33.51 -4.29 13.75
C LEU A 581 34.96 -4.78 13.72
N MET A 582 35.91 -3.84 13.68
CA MET A 582 37.32 -4.17 13.65
C MET A 582 37.66 -4.97 14.91
N GLN A 583 38.08 -6.22 14.74
CA GLN A 583 38.53 -7.04 15.86
C GLN A 583 39.90 -6.53 16.32
N ILE A 584 39.89 -5.58 17.26
CA ILE A 584 41.09 -5.06 17.93
C ILE A 584 41.73 -6.22 18.70
N ARG A 585 42.74 -6.85 18.09
CA ARG A 585 43.59 -7.83 18.77
C ARG A 585 44.41 -7.08 19.82
N LYS A 586 44.36 -7.49 21.09
CA LYS A 586 45.23 -6.89 22.10
C LYS A 586 46.70 -7.26 21.84
N PRO A 587 47.66 -6.37 22.11
CA PRO A 587 49.07 -6.73 22.16
C PRO A 587 49.28 -7.90 23.12
N LEU A 588 50.15 -8.85 22.77
CA LEU A 588 50.52 -9.95 23.66
C LEU A 588 51.31 -9.37 24.85
N LEU A 589 50.87 -9.64 26.08
CA LEU A 589 51.61 -9.25 27.28
C LEU A 589 52.87 -10.12 27.41
N LYS A 590 53.99 -9.53 27.86
CA LYS A 590 55.26 -10.26 28.10
C LYS A 590 55.06 -11.46 29.04
N SER A 591 54.17 -11.34 30.02
CA SER A 591 53.78 -12.42 30.94
C SER A 591 53.21 -13.67 30.24
N SER A 592 52.58 -13.50 29.07
CA SER A 592 51.99 -14.61 28.29
C SER A 592 53.02 -15.39 27.46
N LEU A 593 54.29 -14.94 27.45
CA LEU A 593 55.39 -15.58 26.72
C LEU A 593 56.32 -16.39 27.64
N LEU A 594 56.09 -16.38 28.96
CA LEU A 594 56.95 -17.01 29.98
C LEU A 594 56.78 -18.55 30.10
N ASP A 595 55.70 -19.13 29.57
CA ASP A 595 55.37 -20.56 29.72
C ASP A 595 56.09 -21.51 28.72
N GLN A 596 57.03 -20.99 27.91
CA GLN A 596 57.78 -21.78 26.93
C GLN A 596 59.26 -21.89 27.36
N ASN A 597 59.93 -23.00 27.01
CA ASN A 597 61.33 -23.31 27.36
C ASN A 597 62.35 -22.38 26.65
N LEU A 598 62.25 -21.08 26.89
CA LEU A 598 63.00 -20.00 26.28
C LEU A 598 63.78 -19.26 27.37
N THR A 599 64.94 -18.71 27.01
CA THR A 599 65.68 -17.79 27.88
C THR A 599 64.97 -16.44 27.99
N GLU A 600 65.21 -15.68 29.06
CA GLU A 600 64.62 -14.35 29.26
C GLU A 600 65.00 -13.38 28.11
N GLU A 601 66.16 -13.57 27.48
CA GLU A 601 66.58 -12.81 26.28
C GLU A 601 65.76 -13.18 25.03
N GLU A 602 65.46 -14.46 24.82
CA GLU A 602 64.60 -14.91 23.72
C GLU A 602 63.13 -14.48 23.90
N VAL A 603 62.63 -14.52 25.14
CA VAL A 603 61.29 -14.01 25.50
C VAL A 603 61.18 -12.53 25.19
N ASN A 604 62.17 -11.73 25.60
CA ASN A 604 62.22 -10.30 25.31
C ASN A 604 62.31 -10.01 23.79
N MET A 605 63.15 -10.75 23.06
CA MET A 605 63.29 -10.60 21.60
C MET A 605 61.99 -10.96 20.84
N LYS A 606 61.26 -11.97 21.33
CA LYS A 606 59.95 -12.37 20.78
C LYS A 606 58.87 -11.33 21.10
N PHE A 607 58.83 -10.83 22.33
CA PHE A 607 57.92 -9.76 22.76
C PHE A 607 58.03 -8.50 21.87
N VAL A 608 59.24 -7.98 21.63
CA VAL A 608 59.43 -6.81 20.74
C VAL A 608 59.05 -7.11 19.29
N GLN A 609 59.25 -8.35 18.82
CA GLN A 609 58.81 -8.74 17.48
C GLN A 609 57.28 -8.79 17.37
N ASP A 610 56.58 -9.30 18.38
CA ASP A 610 55.11 -9.33 18.41
C ASP A 610 54.52 -7.92 18.51
N LEU A 611 55.17 -7.01 19.25
CA LEU A 611 54.81 -5.59 19.29
C LEU A 611 55.02 -4.88 17.93
N LEU A 612 56.12 -5.17 17.21
CA LEU A 612 56.35 -4.68 15.85
C LEU A 612 55.26 -5.17 14.88
N ASN A 613 54.95 -6.47 14.92
CA ASN A 613 53.91 -7.07 14.09
C ASN A 613 52.55 -6.42 14.36
N TRP A 614 52.21 -6.14 15.62
CA TRP A 614 50.97 -5.46 15.99
C TRP A 614 50.89 -4.03 15.42
N VAL A 615 51.96 -3.24 15.52
CA VAL A 615 51.98 -1.87 14.97
C VAL A 615 51.85 -1.88 13.44
N ASP A 616 52.54 -2.80 12.76
CA ASP A 616 52.42 -2.98 11.30
C ASP A 616 51.01 -3.46 10.90
N GLU A 617 50.39 -4.39 11.64
CA GLU A 617 49.00 -4.84 11.43
C GLU A 617 47.99 -3.70 11.61
N MET A 618 48.11 -2.91 12.69
CA MET A 618 47.21 -1.80 12.99
C MET A 618 47.34 -0.64 11.99
N GLN A 619 48.54 -0.34 11.50
CA GLN A 619 48.75 0.67 10.45
C GLN A 619 48.04 0.26 9.16
N VAL A 620 48.18 -1.00 8.72
CA VAL A 620 47.52 -1.51 7.51
C VAL A 620 45.99 -1.52 7.64
N GLN A 621 45.46 -1.66 8.86
CA GLN A 621 44.02 -1.55 9.12
C GLN A 621 43.54 -0.09 9.02
N LEU A 622 44.22 0.86 9.66
CA LEU A 622 43.87 2.29 9.58
C LEU A 622 43.92 2.80 8.12
N ASP A 623 44.99 2.45 7.38
CA ASP A 623 45.20 2.85 5.97
C ASP A 623 44.09 2.34 5.02
N ARG A 624 43.23 1.40 5.46
CA ARG A 624 42.11 0.81 4.70
C ARG A 624 40.73 1.21 5.19
N THR A 625 40.63 2.10 6.19
CA THR A 625 39.34 2.44 6.80
C THR A 625 38.47 3.28 5.85
N GLU A 626 37.19 2.92 5.74
CA GLU A 626 36.19 3.72 5.06
C GLU A 626 35.66 4.85 5.97
N TRP A 627 35.12 5.91 5.37
CA TRP A 627 34.72 7.13 6.08
C TRP A 627 33.21 7.26 6.32
N GLY A 628 32.39 6.40 5.73
CA GLY A 628 30.93 6.50 5.73
C GLY A 628 30.36 7.34 4.58
N SER A 629 29.15 6.98 4.14
CA SER A 629 28.37 7.63 3.06
C SER A 629 27.20 8.48 3.57
N ASP A 630 26.81 8.28 4.83
CA ASP A 630 25.61 8.81 5.46
C ASP A 630 25.85 8.99 6.97
N LEU A 631 24.96 9.70 7.66
CA LEU A 631 25.14 10.00 9.07
C LEU A 631 25.34 8.73 9.95
N PRO A 632 24.51 7.68 9.89
CA PRO A 632 24.69 6.48 10.72
C PRO A 632 26.01 5.73 10.45
N SER A 633 26.46 5.64 9.19
CA SER A 633 27.76 5.04 8.89
C SER A 633 28.92 5.88 9.41
N VAL A 634 28.88 7.21 9.23
CA VAL A 634 29.90 8.14 9.76
C VAL A 634 29.97 8.06 11.30
N GLU A 635 28.83 8.05 12.00
CA GLU A 635 28.76 7.85 13.46
C GLU A 635 29.37 6.50 13.88
N SER A 636 29.03 5.41 13.17
CA SER A 636 29.57 4.08 13.44
C SER A 636 31.09 4.00 13.20
N HIS A 637 31.61 4.65 12.15
CA HIS A 637 33.04 4.71 11.88
C HIS A 637 33.78 5.55 12.92
N LEU A 638 33.21 6.69 13.35
CA LEU A 638 33.76 7.53 14.42
C LEU A 638 33.84 6.78 15.75
N GLU A 639 32.78 6.08 16.16
CA GLU A 639 32.77 5.32 17.41
C GLU A 639 33.70 4.10 17.35
N ASN A 640 33.71 3.35 16.24
CA ASN A 640 34.70 2.28 16.05
C ASN A 640 36.14 2.82 16.11
N HIS A 641 36.41 3.98 15.48
CA HIS A 641 37.73 4.60 15.49
C HIS A 641 38.15 5.09 16.88
N LYS A 642 37.25 5.67 17.71
CA LYS A 642 37.57 6.01 19.11
C LYS A 642 38.05 4.81 19.92
N ASN A 643 37.43 3.65 19.69
CA ASN A 643 37.83 2.39 20.34
C ASN A 643 39.20 1.90 19.83
N VAL A 644 39.50 2.06 18.53
CA VAL A 644 40.82 1.80 17.94
C VAL A 644 41.88 2.78 18.47
N HIS A 645 41.57 4.08 18.54
CA HIS A 645 42.47 5.13 18.99
C HIS A 645 42.90 4.88 20.44
N ARG A 646 41.94 4.61 21.34
CA ARG A 646 42.21 4.26 22.73
C ARG A 646 43.11 3.04 22.88
N ALA A 647 42.91 2.00 22.06
CA ALA A 647 43.79 0.82 22.06
C ALA A 647 45.22 1.13 21.57
N ILE A 648 45.38 2.10 20.67
CA ILE A 648 46.69 2.61 20.23
C ILE A 648 47.33 3.44 21.35
N GLU A 649 46.59 4.28 22.07
CA GLU A 649 47.16 5.01 23.22
C GLU A 649 47.56 4.07 24.37
N GLU A 650 46.76 3.04 24.67
CA GLU A 650 47.08 2.00 25.67
C GLU A 650 48.38 1.23 25.34
N PHE A 651 48.75 1.11 24.06
CA PHE A 651 49.99 0.46 23.59
C PHE A 651 51.26 1.11 24.16
N GLU A 652 51.22 2.40 24.51
CA GLU A 652 52.36 3.12 25.09
C GLU A 652 52.91 2.43 26.36
N SER A 653 52.04 1.72 27.11
CA SER A 653 52.44 0.93 28.28
C SER A 653 53.30 -0.28 27.89
N SER A 654 52.92 -1.01 26.83
CA SER A 654 53.70 -2.14 26.30
C SER A 654 55.03 -1.68 25.71
N LEU A 655 55.06 -0.51 25.06
CA LEU A 655 56.29 0.10 24.59
C LEU A 655 57.24 0.48 25.76
N LYS A 656 56.71 1.00 26.87
CA LYS A 656 57.50 1.27 28.09
C LYS A 656 58.09 -0.01 28.69
N GLU A 657 57.34 -1.11 28.71
CA GLU A 657 57.82 -2.43 29.16
C GLU A 657 58.95 -2.96 28.25
N ALA A 658 58.80 -2.83 26.92
CA ALA A 658 59.85 -3.17 25.96
C ALA A 658 61.15 -2.36 26.16
N LYS A 659 61.05 -1.06 26.45
CA LYS A 659 62.22 -0.23 26.80
C LYS A 659 62.90 -0.68 28.09
N SER A 660 62.14 -0.96 29.14
CA SER A 660 62.72 -1.44 30.42
C SER A 660 63.45 -2.78 30.28
N SER A 661 62.97 -3.63 29.37
CA SER A 661 63.56 -4.94 29.09
C SER A 661 64.92 -4.87 28.36
N GLU A 662 65.28 -3.73 27.74
CA GLU A 662 66.60 -3.52 27.12
C GLU A 662 67.75 -3.59 28.13
N ILE A 663 67.48 -3.23 29.39
CA ILE A 663 68.45 -3.29 30.49
C ILE A 663 68.86 -4.74 30.77
N GLN A 664 67.93 -5.70 30.56
CA GLN A 664 68.15 -7.13 30.76
C GLN A 664 68.93 -7.80 29.62
N MET A 665 69.20 -7.11 28.50
CA MET A 665 69.88 -7.68 27.33
C MET A 665 71.41 -7.60 27.42
N THR A 666 72.07 -8.72 27.10
CA THR A 666 73.52 -8.86 27.01
C THR A 666 74.01 -9.02 25.55
N ALA A 667 75.33 -8.97 25.33
CA ALA A 667 75.92 -9.12 24.00
C ALA A 667 76.02 -10.61 23.63
N PRO A 668 75.66 -11.02 22.40
CA PRO A 668 75.51 -10.18 21.20
C PRO A 668 74.09 -9.67 20.89
N LEU A 669 73.04 -10.19 21.54
CA LEU A 669 71.64 -9.92 21.16
C LEU A 669 71.18 -8.48 21.40
N LYS A 670 71.82 -7.77 22.34
CA LYS A 670 71.48 -6.38 22.71
C LYS A 670 71.41 -5.42 21.51
N LEU A 671 72.36 -5.48 20.58
CA LEU A 671 72.41 -4.54 19.44
C LEU A 671 71.15 -4.67 18.56
N THR A 672 70.81 -5.91 18.18
CA THR A 672 69.61 -6.22 17.38
C THR A 672 68.31 -5.89 18.14
N TYR A 673 68.31 -6.00 19.46
CA TYR A 673 67.18 -5.58 20.29
C TYR A 673 66.98 -4.07 20.23
N THR A 674 68.04 -3.28 20.43
CA THR A 674 68.00 -1.80 20.35
C THR A 674 67.54 -1.32 18.95
N GLU A 675 68.01 -1.95 17.88
CA GLU A 675 67.57 -1.65 16.50
C GLU A 675 66.06 -1.90 16.31
N LYS A 676 65.55 -3.04 16.78
CA LYS A 676 64.11 -3.36 16.73
C LYS A 676 63.28 -2.43 17.60
N LEU A 677 63.76 -2.09 18.79
CA LEU A 677 63.09 -1.16 19.70
C LEU A 677 62.99 0.24 19.08
N HIS A 678 64.05 0.75 18.47
CA HIS A 678 64.02 2.05 17.79
C HIS A 678 63.09 2.04 16.56
N ARG A 679 63.05 0.94 15.79
CA ARG A 679 62.04 0.76 14.74
C ARG A 679 60.63 0.82 15.31
N LEU A 680 60.37 0.14 16.43
CA LEU A 680 59.07 0.10 17.08
C LEU A 680 58.62 1.49 17.55
N GLU A 681 59.51 2.27 18.16
CA GLU A 681 59.23 3.66 18.53
C GLU A 681 58.81 4.52 17.32
N ASN A 682 59.57 4.45 16.23
CA ASN A 682 59.30 5.21 15.01
C ASN A 682 57.98 4.80 14.34
N GLN A 683 57.71 3.49 14.25
CA GLN A 683 56.45 2.98 13.69
C GLN A 683 55.25 3.33 14.58
N TYR A 684 55.38 3.24 15.91
CA TYR A 684 54.33 3.63 16.84
C TYR A 684 54.03 5.14 16.79
N ALA A 685 55.06 5.98 16.69
CA ALA A 685 54.88 7.43 16.53
C ALA A 685 54.12 7.78 15.24
N LYS A 686 54.43 7.09 14.12
CA LYS A 686 53.69 7.22 12.86
C LYS A 686 52.23 6.74 13.00
N LEU A 687 52.02 5.58 13.63
CA LEU A 687 50.70 4.99 13.87
C LEU A 687 49.80 5.95 14.67
N LEU A 688 50.32 6.46 15.79
CA LEU A 688 49.61 7.39 16.67
C LEU A 688 49.26 8.70 15.95
N ASN A 689 50.20 9.26 15.17
CA ASN A 689 49.93 10.46 14.37
C ASN A 689 48.87 10.20 13.27
N THR A 690 48.91 9.04 12.61
CA THR A 690 47.90 8.66 11.61
C THR A 690 46.51 8.54 12.27
N SER A 691 46.44 7.86 13.40
CA SER A 691 45.21 7.65 14.16
C SER A 691 44.58 8.96 14.68
N ARG A 692 45.39 9.91 15.17
CA ARG A 692 44.92 11.26 15.57
C ARG A 692 44.38 12.08 14.40
N ASN A 693 45.04 12.01 13.24
CA ASN A 693 44.55 12.71 12.04
C ASN A 693 43.23 12.12 11.56
N GLN A 694 43.09 10.79 11.59
CA GLN A 694 41.86 10.09 11.22
C GLN A 694 40.71 10.39 12.20
N GLU A 695 40.98 10.48 13.50
CA GLU A 695 39.96 10.88 14.50
C GLU A 695 39.47 12.30 14.22
N ARG A 696 40.40 13.25 14.02
CA ARG A 696 40.07 14.63 13.67
C ARG A 696 39.23 14.72 12.39
N HIS A 697 39.59 13.96 11.36
CA HIS A 697 38.86 13.92 10.09
C HIS A 697 37.47 13.30 10.24
N LEU A 698 37.31 12.21 11.00
CA LEU A 698 36.00 11.62 11.31
C LEU A 698 35.12 12.58 12.12
N ASP A 699 35.69 13.33 13.07
CA ASP A 699 34.93 14.34 13.84
C ASP A 699 34.49 15.53 12.97
N THR A 700 35.37 16.07 12.11
CA THR A 700 35.00 17.14 11.17
C THR A 700 33.96 16.68 10.14
N LEU A 701 34.08 15.44 9.66
CA LEU A 701 33.10 14.84 8.75
C LEU A 701 31.74 14.66 9.43
N HIS A 702 31.73 14.07 10.62
CA HIS A 702 30.52 13.91 11.44
C HIS A 702 29.84 15.27 11.70
N ASN A 703 30.60 16.28 12.12
CA ASN A 703 30.06 17.63 12.35
C ASN A 703 29.36 18.21 11.10
N PHE A 704 30.02 18.11 9.95
CA PHE A 704 29.45 18.56 8.67
C PHE A 704 28.21 17.73 8.27
N VAL A 705 28.31 16.40 8.28
CA VAL A 705 27.24 15.48 7.85
C VAL A 705 26.00 15.60 8.75
N THR A 706 26.17 15.75 10.07
CA THR A 706 25.06 15.98 11.01
C THR A 706 24.35 17.31 10.71
N ARG A 707 25.09 18.40 10.49
CA ARG A 707 24.51 19.70 10.12
C ARG A 707 23.79 19.65 8.78
N ALA A 708 24.42 19.07 7.76
CA ALA A 708 23.83 18.91 6.43
C ALA A 708 22.56 18.04 6.46
N THR A 709 22.57 16.94 7.22
CA THR A 709 21.42 16.04 7.39
C THR A 709 20.26 16.75 8.07
N ASN A 710 20.50 17.52 9.14
CA ASN A 710 19.43 18.28 9.83
C ASN A 710 18.75 19.30 8.91
N GLU A 711 19.51 20.03 8.10
CA GLU A 711 18.95 21.01 7.16
C GLU A 711 18.23 20.32 5.99
N LEU A 712 18.73 19.18 5.49
CA LEU A 712 18.05 18.37 4.47
C LEU A 712 16.72 17.78 4.96
N ILE A 713 16.65 17.30 6.21
CA ILE A 713 15.40 16.82 6.81
C ILE A 713 14.38 17.94 6.88
N TRP A 714 14.77 19.11 7.41
CA TRP A 714 13.87 20.27 7.50
C TRP A 714 13.35 20.73 6.13
N LEU A 715 14.21 20.74 5.09
CA LEU A 715 13.79 21.05 3.72
C LEU A 715 12.78 20.03 3.18
N ASN A 716 12.99 18.73 3.42
CA ASN A 716 12.09 17.66 2.99
C ASN A 716 10.73 17.73 3.71
N GLU A 717 10.71 18.06 5.02
CA GLU A 717 9.47 18.28 5.77
C GLU A 717 8.62 19.42 5.16
N LYS A 718 9.26 20.53 4.76
CA LYS A 718 8.58 21.66 4.09
C LYS A 718 8.16 21.30 2.66
N GLU A 719 8.98 20.55 1.91
CA GLU A 719 8.60 20.05 0.58
C GLU A 719 7.31 19.21 0.66
N GLU A 720 7.25 18.26 1.58
CA GLU A 720 6.12 17.33 1.70
C GLU A 720 4.80 18.06 1.99
N GLU A 721 4.82 19.06 2.90
CA GLU A 721 3.64 19.87 3.22
C GLU A 721 3.12 20.66 2.00
N GLU A 722 4.03 21.26 1.21
CA GLU A 722 3.67 22.03 0.02
C GLU A 722 3.21 21.16 -1.17
N VAL A 723 3.86 20.02 -1.40
CA VAL A 723 3.50 19.06 -2.46
C VAL A 723 2.18 18.35 -2.16
N ALA A 724 1.86 18.09 -0.89
CA ALA A 724 0.61 17.44 -0.48
C ALA A 724 -0.61 18.38 -0.46
N TYR A 725 -0.43 19.70 -0.51
CA TYR A 725 -1.49 20.68 -0.34
C TYR A 725 -2.61 20.56 -1.40
N ASP A 726 -3.87 20.76 -0.98
CA ASP A 726 -5.02 20.67 -1.89
C ASP A 726 -5.22 22.00 -2.64
N TRP A 727 -4.82 22.01 -3.90
CA TRP A 727 -5.03 23.14 -4.81
C TRP A 727 -6.35 23.08 -5.60
N SER A 728 -7.22 22.09 -5.34
CA SER A 728 -8.52 21.95 -6.01
C SER A 728 -9.61 22.89 -5.46
N GLU A 729 -10.74 22.97 -6.17
CA GLU A 729 -11.92 23.77 -5.84
C GLU A 729 -12.56 23.41 -4.49
N LYS A 730 -12.27 22.22 -3.93
CA LYS A 730 -12.75 21.81 -2.61
C LYS A 730 -12.14 22.63 -1.47
N ASN A 731 -10.96 23.20 -1.67
CA ASN A 731 -10.23 23.90 -0.63
C ASN A 731 -10.43 25.43 -0.71
N THR A 732 -11.44 25.92 0.00
CA THR A 732 -11.77 27.35 0.07
C THR A 732 -10.84 28.17 0.97
N SER A 733 -9.88 27.53 1.68
CA SER A 733 -9.09 28.17 2.75
C SER A 733 -7.82 28.89 2.26
N ILE A 734 -7.86 29.45 1.05
CA ILE A 734 -6.70 30.08 0.38
C ILE A 734 -6.09 31.23 1.20
N ALA A 735 -6.90 32.01 1.91
CA ALA A 735 -6.41 33.08 2.79
C ALA A 735 -5.43 32.55 3.86
N ARG A 736 -5.79 31.44 4.55
CA ARG A 736 -4.90 30.84 5.57
C ARG A 736 -3.61 30.29 4.96
N LYS A 737 -3.66 29.76 3.73
CA LYS A 737 -2.46 29.28 3.03
C LYS A 737 -1.55 30.44 2.60
N LYS A 738 -2.13 31.59 2.23
CA LYS A 738 -1.37 32.82 1.98
C LYS A 738 -0.64 33.31 3.24
N ASP A 739 -1.32 33.30 4.38
CA ASP A 739 -0.72 33.70 5.66
C ASP A 739 0.39 32.72 6.08
N TYR A 740 0.16 31.40 5.93
CA TYR A 740 1.17 30.35 6.15
C TYR A 740 2.39 30.55 5.23
N HIS A 741 2.17 30.76 3.92
CA HIS A 741 3.27 30.93 2.96
C HIS A 741 4.11 32.17 3.28
N ALA A 742 3.48 33.25 3.75
CA ALA A 742 4.18 34.45 4.21
C ALA A 742 4.97 34.25 5.52
N GLU A 743 4.71 33.18 6.29
CA GLU A 743 5.58 32.73 7.39
C GLU A 743 6.69 31.80 6.87
N LEU A 744 6.36 30.82 6.01
CA LEU A 744 7.34 29.92 5.40
C LEU A 744 8.46 30.68 4.66
N MET A 745 8.13 31.73 3.90
CA MET A 745 9.13 32.57 3.24
C MET A 745 10.07 33.25 4.25
N ARG A 746 9.55 33.71 5.41
CA ARG A 746 10.39 34.28 6.48
C ARG A 746 11.25 33.23 7.19
N GLU A 747 10.74 32.01 7.36
CA GLU A 747 11.54 30.87 7.84
C GLU A 747 12.66 30.52 6.86
N LEU A 748 12.37 30.51 5.55
CA LEU A 748 13.36 30.26 4.49
C LEU A 748 14.43 31.34 4.43
N ASP A 749 14.06 32.63 4.48
CA ASP A 749 15.01 33.75 4.52
C ASP A 749 16.00 33.58 5.69
N GLN A 750 15.52 33.21 6.89
CA GLN A 750 16.37 32.96 8.05
C GLN A 750 17.20 31.67 7.93
N LYS A 751 16.70 30.66 7.23
CA LYS A 751 17.38 29.38 6.99
C LYS A 751 18.45 29.45 5.89
N GLU A 752 18.36 30.41 4.98
CA GLU A 752 19.34 30.61 3.91
C GLU A 752 20.76 30.84 4.48
N GLU A 753 20.89 31.64 5.56
CA GLU A 753 22.16 31.89 6.24
C GLU A 753 22.79 30.60 6.79
N ASN A 754 21.97 29.73 7.39
CA ASN A 754 22.43 28.44 7.93
C ASN A 754 22.90 27.50 6.81
N ILE A 755 22.13 27.41 5.72
CA ILE A 755 22.46 26.55 4.57
C ILE A 755 23.73 27.04 3.86
N LYS A 756 23.91 28.36 3.71
CA LYS A 756 25.16 28.97 3.23
C LYS A 756 26.34 28.58 4.12
N SER A 757 26.21 28.75 5.44
CA SER A 757 27.27 28.38 6.40
C SER A 757 27.65 26.89 6.34
N VAL A 758 26.69 25.99 6.16
CA VAL A 758 26.98 24.54 6.00
C VAL A 758 27.65 24.24 4.66
N GLN A 759 27.30 24.93 3.57
CA GLN A 759 28.02 24.79 2.30
C GLN A 759 29.43 25.38 2.34
N GLU A 760 29.66 26.48 3.05
CA GLU A 760 31.00 27.04 3.29
C GLU A 760 31.90 26.06 4.06
N ILE A 761 31.36 25.35 5.06
CA ILE A 761 32.06 24.27 5.75
C ILE A 761 32.43 23.13 4.78
N ALA A 762 31.51 22.73 3.90
CA ALA A 762 31.81 21.73 2.87
C ALA A 762 32.95 22.18 1.96
N GLU A 763 32.92 23.42 1.50
CA GLU A 763 33.96 23.99 0.63
C GLU A 763 35.31 24.09 1.33
N GLN A 764 35.34 24.50 2.61
CA GLN A 764 36.56 24.50 3.42
C GLN A 764 37.16 23.08 3.54
N LEU A 765 36.36 22.06 3.88
CA LEU A 765 36.83 20.69 3.98
C LEU A 765 37.35 20.15 2.63
N LEU A 766 36.74 20.54 1.51
CA LEU A 766 37.20 20.19 0.17
C LEU A 766 38.52 20.89 -0.20
N LEU A 767 38.71 22.15 0.22
CA LEU A 767 39.97 22.90 0.06
C LEU A 767 41.11 22.32 0.91
N GLU A 768 40.79 21.84 2.11
CA GLU A 768 41.72 21.13 3.01
C GLU A 768 42.08 19.71 2.53
N ASN A 769 41.53 19.26 1.38
CA ASN A 769 41.69 17.92 0.82
C ASN A 769 41.26 16.81 1.80
N HIS A 770 40.12 17.00 2.47
CA HIS A 770 39.55 16.02 3.39
C HIS A 770 39.35 14.64 2.70
N PRO A 771 39.76 13.52 3.33
CA PRO A 771 39.80 12.21 2.68
C PRO A 771 38.42 11.68 2.28
N ALA A 772 37.37 12.03 3.01
CA ALA A 772 35.97 11.71 2.69
C ALA A 772 35.34 12.61 1.60
N ARG A 773 36.13 12.98 0.58
CA ARG A 773 35.75 13.95 -0.46
C ARG A 773 34.40 13.66 -1.11
N LEU A 774 34.18 12.40 -1.52
CA LEU A 774 32.97 11.99 -2.24
C LEU A 774 31.70 12.19 -1.41
N THR A 775 31.73 11.86 -0.12
CA THR A 775 30.62 12.07 0.82
C THR A 775 30.30 13.56 0.98
N ILE A 776 31.34 14.40 1.10
CA ILE A 776 31.18 15.87 1.24
C ILE A 776 30.61 16.48 -0.05
N GLU A 777 31.11 16.09 -1.22
CA GLU A 777 30.59 16.53 -2.53
C GLU A 777 29.13 16.10 -2.72
N ALA A 778 28.76 14.87 -2.35
CA ALA A 778 27.40 14.36 -2.44
C ALA A 778 26.42 15.15 -1.54
N TYR A 779 26.75 15.36 -0.27
CA TYR A 779 25.93 16.15 0.65
C TYR A 779 25.80 17.62 0.21
N ARG A 780 26.90 18.26 -0.23
CA ARG A 780 26.86 19.64 -0.77
C ARG A 780 25.97 19.73 -2.02
N ALA A 781 26.08 18.78 -2.94
CA ALA A 781 25.24 18.74 -4.14
C ALA A 781 23.76 18.47 -3.81
N ALA A 782 23.48 17.60 -2.85
CA ALA A 782 22.12 17.34 -2.37
C ALA A 782 21.50 18.60 -1.74
N MET A 783 22.21 19.28 -0.84
CA MET A 783 21.75 20.54 -0.23
C MET A 783 21.48 21.61 -1.28
N GLN A 784 22.39 21.81 -2.24
CA GLN A 784 22.20 22.79 -3.31
C GLN A 784 21.00 22.45 -4.20
N THR A 785 20.79 21.17 -4.50
CA THR A 785 19.65 20.71 -5.31
C THR A 785 18.33 20.91 -4.58
N GLN A 786 18.25 20.51 -3.30
CA GLN A 786 17.04 20.66 -2.49
C GLN A 786 16.73 22.12 -2.16
N TRP A 787 17.74 22.95 -1.91
CA TRP A 787 17.55 24.40 -1.77
C TRP A 787 17.04 25.05 -3.06
N SER A 788 17.58 24.67 -4.21
CA SER A 788 17.06 25.13 -5.50
C SER A 788 15.62 24.65 -5.74
N TRP A 789 15.27 23.45 -5.27
CA TRP A 789 13.95 22.86 -5.45
C TRP A 789 12.88 23.54 -4.59
N ILE A 790 13.13 23.75 -3.28
CA ILE A 790 12.15 24.42 -2.40
C ILE A 790 11.80 25.83 -2.91
N LEU A 791 12.75 26.55 -3.50
CA LEU A 791 12.51 27.87 -4.10
C LEU A 791 11.64 27.81 -5.37
N GLN A 792 11.81 26.78 -6.22
CA GLN A 792 10.91 26.54 -7.36
C GLN A 792 9.50 26.16 -6.90
N LEU A 793 9.40 25.38 -5.82
CA LEU A 793 8.14 24.99 -5.20
C LEU A 793 7.41 26.20 -4.60
N CYS A 794 8.10 27.09 -3.88
CA CYS A 794 7.53 28.34 -3.37
C CYS A 794 6.97 29.23 -4.49
N GLN A 795 7.64 29.34 -5.64
CA GLN A 795 7.09 30.05 -6.81
C GLN A 795 5.79 29.43 -7.33
N CYS A 796 5.68 28.09 -7.31
CA CYS A 796 4.45 27.39 -7.65
C CYS A 796 3.32 27.71 -6.67
N VAL A 797 3.61 27.67 -5.37
CA VAL A 797 2.67 27.97 -4.29
C VAL A 797 2.14 29.40 -4.41
N GLU A 798 2.99 30.38 -4.70
CA GLU A 798 2.56 31.77 -4.97
C GLU A 798 1.66 31.91 -6.19
N GLN A 799 1.97 31.17 -7.27
CA GLN A 799 1.13 31.13 -8.47
C GLN A 799 -0.25 30.59 -8.13
N HIS A 800 -0.34 29.43 -7.46
CA HIS A 800 -1.63 28.83 -7.09
C HIS A 800 -2.40 29.67 -6.08
N ILE A 801 -1.75 30.33 -5.11
CA ILE A 801 -2.43 31.27 -4.20
C ILE A 801 -3.08 32.39 -5.02
N ARG A 802 -2.37 32.96 -6.00
CA ARG A 802 -2.88 34.05 -6.85
C ARG A 802 -4.03 33.59 -7.74
N GLU A 803 -3.87 32.45 -8.41
CA GLU A 803 -4.84 31.87 -9.32
C GLU A 803 -6.11 31.40 -8.58
N ASN A 804 -5.98 30.71 -7.45
CA ASN A 804 -7.12 30.25 -6.65
C ASN A 804 -7.85 31.43 -5.99
N THR A 805 -7.13 32.48 -5.56
CA THR A 805 -7.77 33.71 -5.06
C THR A 805 -8.67 34.31 -6.14
N ALA A 806 -8.14 34.51 -7.36
CA ALA A 806 -8.91 35.04 -8.49
C ALA A 806 -10.11 34.15 -8.88
N TYR A 807 -9.96 32.82 -8.79
CA TYR A 807 -11.05 31.86 -9.00
C TYR A 807 -12.18 32.06 -7.98
N PHE A 808 -11.88 32.06 -6.67
CA PHE A 808 -12.90 32.17 -5.63
C PHE A 808 -13.54 33.57 -5.59
N GLU A 809 -12.75 34.64 -5.80
CA GLU A 809 -13.28 36.00 -5.96
C GLU A 809 -14.28 36.08 -7.12
N PHE A 810 -13.92 35.56 -8.30
CA PHE A 810 -14.83 35.56 -9.45
C PHE A 810 -16.17 34.87 -9.15
N PHE A 811 -16.16 33.67 -8.55
CA PHE A 811 -17.40 32.94 -8.27
C PHE A 811 -18.23 33.58 -7.15
N ASN A 812 -17.58 34.21 -6.15
CA ASN A 812 -18.27 34.99 -5.12
C ASN A 812 -18.93 36.24 -5.72
N ASP A 813 -18.20 37.02 -6.52
CA ASP A 813 -18.72 38.22 -7.19
C ASP A 813 -19.87 37.89 -8.15
N ALA A 814 -19.72 36.83 -8.95
CA ALA A 814 -20.74 36.38 -9.89
C ALA A 814 -22.01 35.90 -9.16
N LYS A 815 -21.87 35.21 -8.02
CA LYS A 815 -23.01 34.83 -7.18
C LYS A 815 -23.70 36.07 -6.58
N GLY A 816 -22.93 37.01 -6.03
CA GLY A 816 -23.46 38.28 -5.50
C GLY A 816 -24.26 39.06 -6.55
N ALA A 817 -23.72 39.20 -7.77
CA ALA A 817 -24.42 39.83 -8.88
C ALA A 817 -25.70 39.07 -9.30
N THR A 818 -25.68 37.72 -9.27
CA THR A 818 -26.85 36.87 -9.56
C THR A 818 -27.96 37.11 -8.53
N ASP A 819 -27.62 37.10 -7.25
CA ASP A 819 -28.60 37.24 -6.16
C ASP A 819 -29.19 38.67 -6.13
N SER A 820 -28.39 39.70 -6.41
CA SER A 820 -28.87 41.08 -6.56
C SER A 820 -29.79 41.27 -7.77
N LEU A 821 -29.48 40.68 -8.94
CA LEU A 821 -30.37 40.76 -10.11
C LEU A 821 -31.69 40.02 -9.87
N ARG A 822 -31.69 38.91 -9.10
CA ARG A 822 -32.91 38.23 -8.66
C ARG A 822 -33.76 39.14 -7.76
N ASN A 823 -33.14 39.75 -6.75
CA ASN A 823 -33.83 40.67 -5.84
C ASN A 823 -34.43 41.88 -6.59
N LEU A 824 -33.70 42.41 -7.59
CA LEU A 824 -34.16 43.50 -8.45
C LEU A 824 -35.35 43.09 -9.32
N LYS A 825 -35.30 41.89 -9.94
CA LYS A 825 -36.42 41.30 -10.67
C LYS A 825 -37.67 41.22 -9.78
N ASP A 826 -37.53 40.64 -8.59
CA ASP A 826 -38.64 40.41 -7.67
C ASP A 826 -39.19 41.75 -7.13
N ALA A 827 -38.36 42.78 -6.99
CA ALA A 827 -38.79 44.14 -6.66
C ALA A 827 -39.62 44.77 -7.79
N ILE A 828 -39.15 44.67 -9.05
CA ILE A 828 -39.87 45.17 -10.23
C ILE A 828 -41.26 44.51 -10.34
N GLN A 829 -41.33 43.18 -10.24
CA GLN A 829 -42.60 42.44 -10.34
C GLN A 829 -43.60 42.79 -9.24
N ARG A 830 -43.13 43.08 -8.01
CA ARG A 830 -44.00 43.44 -6.88
C ARG A 830 -44.43 44.91 -6.89
N LYS A 831 -43.54 45.84 -7.25
CA LYS A 831 -43.82 47.29 -7.22
C LYS A 831 -44.65 47.76 -8.42
N TYR A 832 -44.32 47.30 -9.62
CA TYR A 832 -44.75 47.94 -10.88
C TYR A 832 -45.85 47.16 -11.63
N SER A 833 -46.58 46.30 -10.91
CA SER A 833 -47.83 45.72 -11.42
C SER A 833 -48.93 46.78 -11.42
N CYS A 834 -49.49 47.08 -12.61
CA CYS A 834 -50.49 48.12 -12.80
C CYS A 834 -51.66 47.63 -13.66
N ASP A 835 -52.84 48.20 -13.39
CA ASP A 835 -54.07 47.98 -14.13
C ASP A 835 -54.81 49.31 -14.34
N ARG A 836 -55.92 49.29 -15.10
CA ARG A 836 -56.77 50.48 -15.35
C ARG A 836 -57.60 50.93 -14.14
N SER A 837 -57.48 50.27 -12.98
CA SER A 837 -58.16 50.68 -11.74
C SER A 837 -57.28 51.56 -10.83
N SER A 838 -55.98 51.60 -11.11
CA SER A 838 -54.99 52.39 -10.38
C SER A 838 -55.13 53.90 -10.64
N SER A 839 -54.88 54.74 -9.64
CA SER A 839 -54.99 56.20 -9.78
C SER A 839 -53.80 56.82 -10.53
N VAL A 840 -54.07 57.84 -11.35
CA VAL A 840 -53.08 58.49 -12.24
C VAL A 840 -51.85 58.96 -11.47
N HIS A 841 -52.03 59.76 -10.41
CA HIS A 841 -50.91 60.29 -9.63
C HIS A 841 -50.03 59.20 -9.02
N LYS A 842 -50.62 58.09 -8.54
CA LYS A 842 -49.84 56.94 -8.04
C LYS A 842 -49.01 56.29 -9.14
N LEU A 843 -49.53 56.22 -10.37
CA LEU A 843 -48.78 55.70 -11.51
C LEU A 843 -47.66 56.67 -11.94
N GLU A 844 -47.90 57.98 -11.90
CA GLU A 844 -46.88 59.01 -12.17
C GLU A 844 -45.72 58.92 -11.16
N ASP A 845 -46.03 58.79 -9.86
CA ASP A 845 -45.04 58.56 -8.80
C ASP A 845 -44.23 57.26 -9.06
N LEU A 846 -44.90 56.14 -9.34
CA LEU A 846 -44.24 54.85 -9.64
C LEU A 846 -43.37 54.88 -10.90
N ILE A 847 -43.76 55.65 -11.94
CA ILE A 847 -42.94 55.87 -13.13
C ILE A 847 -41.64 56.60 -12.75
N GLN A 848 -41.73 57.61 -11.88
CA GLN A 848 -40.56 58.35 -11.41
C GLN A 848 -39.67 57.49 -10.48
N GLU A 849 -40.25 56.72 -9.54
CA GLU A 849 -39.52 55.76 -8.70
C GLU A 849 -38.75 54.73 -9.55
N SER A 850 -39.39 54.19 -10.61
CA SER A 850 -38.78 53.15 -11.46
C SER A 850 -37.49 53.58 -12.18
N MET A 851 -37.16 54.87 -12.18
CA MET A 851 -35.89 55.39 -12.70
C MET A 851 -34.71 55.06 -11.76
N GLU A 852 -34.94 54.76 -10.48
CA GLU A 852 -33.91 54.26 -9.56
C GLU A 852 -33.49 52.83 -9.95
N GLU A 853 -34.45 51.94 -10.22
CA GLU A 853 -34.13 50.60 -10.75
C GLU A 853 -33.45 50.64 -12.12
N LYS A 854 -33.73 51.66 -12.94
CA LYS A 854 -33.02 51.89 -14.21
C LYS A 854 -31.54 52.19 -14.00
N GLU A 855 -31.22 53.07 -13.04
CA GLU A 855 -29.84 53.42 -12.72
C GLU A 855 -29.09 52.22 -12.14
N ALA A 856 -29.74 51.43 -11.28
CA ALA A 856 -29.19 50.15 -10.80
C ALA A 856 -28.87 49.19 -11.97
N LEU A 857 -29.76 49.06 -12.96
CA LEU A 857 -29.52 48.25 -14.16
C LEU A 857 -28.31 48.75 -14.98
N LEU A 858 -28.11 50.07 -15.11
CA LEU A 858 -26.94 50.63 -15.78
C LEU A 858 -25.64 50.27 -15.04
N GLN A 859 -25.64 50.30 -13.71
CA GLN A 859 -24.51 49.88 -12.90
C GLN A 859 -24.23 48.38 -13.07
N TYR A 860 -25.25 47.52 -12.97
CA TYR A 860 -25.10 46.07 -13.20
C TYR A 860 -24.57 45.73 -14.60
N LYS A 861 -24.89 46.50 -15.63
CA LYS A 861 -24.32 46.32 -16.98
C LYS A 861 -22.79 46.33 -16.97
N SER A 862 -22.20 47.25 -16.20
CA SER A 862 -20.74 47.35 -16.07
C SER A 862 -20.14 46.18 -15.28
N THR A 863 -20.80 45.74 -14.21
CA THR A 863 -20.40 44.59 -13.40
C THR A 863 -20.46 43.28 -14.19
N VAL A 864 -21.53 43.07 -14.97
CA VAL A 864 -21.70 41.91 -15.85
C VAL A 864 -20.62 41.90 -16.94
N ALA A 865 -20.35 43.02 -17.60
CA ALA A 865 -19.28 43.12 -18.59
C ALA A 865 -17.89 42.84 -18.00
N SER A 866 -17.62 43.31 -16.77
CA SER A 866 -16.37 43.01 -16.04
C SER A 866 -16.25 41.51 -15.71
N LEU A 867 -17.32 40.88 -15.23
CA LEU A 867 -17.37 39.44 -14.96
C LEU A 867 -17.19 38.62 -16.25
N MET A 868 -17.84 38.99 -17.34
CA MET A 868 -17.66 38.37 -18.67
C MET A 868 -16.22 38.46 -19.17
N GLY A 869 -15.52 39.56 -18.87
CA GLY A 869 -14.08 39.72 -19.12
C GLY A 869 -13.25 38.78 -18.24
N ARG A 870 -13.44 38.82 -16.92
CA ARG A 870 -12.67 38.00 -15.96
C ARG A 870 -12.85 36.51 -16.15
N ALA A 871 -14.06 36.05 -16.50
CA ALA A 871 -14.37 34.63 -16.70
C ALA A 871 -13.42 33.91 -17.68
N LYS A 872 -12.92 34.63 -18.69
CA LYS A 872 -11.99 34.10 -19.71
C LYS A 872 -10.55 33.94 -19.21
N ALA A 873 -10.20 34.54 -18.07
CA ALA A 873 -8.88 34.48 -17.45
C ALA A 873 -8.83 33.57 -16.20
N VAL A 874 -9.98 33.08 -15.72
CA VAL A 874 -10.05 32.15 -14.58
C VAL A 874 -9.50 30.78 -14.97
N VAL A 875 -8.64 30.22 -14.12
CA VAL A 875 -8.02 28.89 -14.30
C VAL A 875 -8.96 27.73 -13.95
N GLN A 876 -8.58 26.51 -14.30
CA GLN A 876 -9.40 25.31 -14.08
C GLN A 876 -8.95 24.52 -12.85
N LEU A 877 -9.70 24.60 -11.74
CA LEU A 877 -9.38 23.86 -10.51
C LEU A 877 -9.95 22.43 -10.48
N LYS A 878 -11.12 22.19 -11.10
CA LYS A 878 -11.79 20.86 -11.14
C LYS A 878 -10.90 19.70 -11.60
N PRO A 879 -10.03 19.84 -12.63
CA PRO A 879 -9.16 18.74 -13.04
C PRO A 879 -8.09 18.36 -11.99
N ARG A 880 -7.87 19.19 -10.96
CA ARG A 880 -6.94 18.90 -9.86
C ARG A 880 -7.51 17.96 -8.81
N ASN A 881 -8.84 17.83 -8.75
CA ASN A 881 -9.56 16.97 -7.85
C ASN A 881 -9.53 15.51 -8.37
N PRO A 882 -8.93 14.53 -7.66
CA PRO A 882 -8.83 13.14 -8.14
C PRO A 882 -10.19 12.47 -8.38
N ASP A 883 -11.24 12.89 -7.66
CA ASP A 883 -12.61 12.40 -7.84
C ASP A 883 -13.25 12.86 -9.16
N CYS A 884 -12.58 13.75 -9.90
CA CYS A 884 -12.94 14.24 -11.22
C CYS A 884 -12.00 13.61 -12.28
N PRO A 885 -12.13 12.31 -12.61
CA PRO A 885 -11.24 11.65 -13.56
C PRO A 885 -11.35 12.26 -14.97
N LEU A 886 -10.21 12.41 -15.62
CA LEU A 886 -10.12 12.94 -16.98
C LEU A 886 -10.78 12.01 -18.00
N LYS A 887 -11.70 12.55 -18.81
CA LYS A 887 -12.29 11.84 -19.96
C LYS A 887 -11.36 11.78 -21.17
N THR A 888 -10.47 12.76 -21.27
CA THR A 888 -9.45 12.94 -22.31
C THR A 888 -8.27 13.66 -21.67
N SER A 889 -7.05 13.47 -22.19
CA SER A 889 -5.89 14.26 -21.78
C SER A 889 -6.12 15.75 -22.03
N ILE A 890 -5.64 16.62 -21.14
CA ILE A 890 -5.80 18.07 -21.23
C ILE A 890 -4.45 18.79 -21.24
N PRO A 891 -4.33 19.95 -21.92
CA PRO A 891 -3.12 20.77 -21.81
C PRO A 891 -2.99 21.35 -20.41
N ILE A 892 -1.75 21.41 -19.92
CA ILE A 892 -1.35 22.03 -18.65
C ILE A 892 -0.07 22.83 -18.88
N LYS A 893 0.20 23.82 -18.03
CA LYS A 893 1.35 24.72 -18.19
C LYS A 893 2.28 24.65 -16.99
N ALA A 894 3.58 24.49 -17.24
CA ALA A 894 4.60 24.45 -16.19
C ALA A 894 4.83 25.84 -15.56
N ILE A 895 4.85 25.89 -14.23
CA ILE A 895 5.03 27.11 -13.43
C ILE A 895 6.51 27.32 -13.04
N CYS A 896 7.27 26.24 -12.98
CA CYS A 896 8.66 26.20 -12.54
C CYS A 896 9.51 25.29 -13.43
N ASP A 897 10.83 25.39 -13.28
CA ASP A 897 11.74 24.41 -13.86
C ASP A 897 11.69 23.12 -13.02
N TYR A 898 11.56 21.96 -13.68
CA TYR A 898 11.54 20.66 -13.03
C TYR A 898 12.42 19.65 -13.78
N ARG A 899 13.32 18.97 -13.06
CA ARG A 899 14.24 18.00 -13.65
C ARG A 899 14.39 16.75 -12.79
N GLN A 900 14.10 15.61 -13.40
CA GLN A 900 14.46 14.29 -12.91
C GLN A 900 15.19 13.50 -14.01
N ILE A 901 15.56 12.25 -13.73
CA ILE A 901 16.28 11.38 -14.68
C ILE A 901 15.42 11.10 -15.93
N GLU A 902 14.11 10.97 -15.76
CA GLU A 902 13.16 10.56 -16.81
C GLU A 902 12.61 11.75 -17.62
N ILE A 903 12.54 12.94 -17.01
CA ILE A 903 11.85 14.10 -17.58
C ILE A 903 12.56 15.42 -17.22
N THR A 904 12.57 16.36 -18.15
CA THR A 904 12.97 17.75 -17.92
C THR A 904 11.87 18.63 -18.49
N ILE A 905 11.43 19.60 -17.70
CA ILE A 905 10.35 20.54 -18.00
C ILE A 905 10.86 21.92 -17.61
N TYR A 906 10.73 22.88 -18.50
CA TYR A 906 11.08 24.27 -18.25
C TYR A 906 9.85 25.08 -17.89
N LYS A 907 10.05 26.15 -17.14
CA LYS A 907 9.01 27.13 -16.85
C LYS A 907 8.35 27.64 -18.13
N GLU A 908 7.03 27.78 -18.09
CA GLU A 908 6.13 28.09 -19.21
C GLU A 908 5.90 26.97 -20.25
N ASP A 909 6.53 25.80 -20.16
CA ASP A 909 6.30 24.67 -21.09
C ASP A 909 4.81 24.24 -21.11
N GLU A 910 4.29 24.02 -22.32
CA GLU A 910 2.96 23.42 -22.55
C GLU A 910 3.07 21.89 -22.55
N CYS A 911 2.68 21.27 -21.42
CA CYS A 911 2.69 19.83 -21.22
C CYS A 911 1.28 19.24 -21.37
N VAL A 912 1.18 17.92 -21.46
CA VAL A 912 -0.11 17.21 -21.51
C VAL A 912 -0.33 16.41 -20.23
N LEU A 913 -1.44 16.67 -19.55
CA LEU A 913 -1.89 15.88 -18.40
C LEU A 913 -2.58 14.61 -18.89
N ALA A 914 -1.92 13.46 -18.69
CA ALA A 914 -2.42 12.16 -19.09
C ALA A 914 -3.28 11.49 -17.98
N ASN A 915 -2.93 11.69 -16.70
CA ASN A 915 -3.67 11.10 -15.59
C ASN A 915 -3.57 11.95 -14.29
N ASN A 916 -4.73 12.23 -13.68
CA ASN A 916 -4.90 13.00 -12.44
C ASN A 916 -5.33 12.18 -11.21
N SER A 917 -5.33 10.83 -11.29
CA SER A 917 -5.85 9.93 -10.23
C SER A 917 -5.12 10.04 -8.89
N HIS A 918 -3.94 10.68 -8.84
CA HIS A 918 -3.17 10.90 -7.62
C HIS A 918 -3.06 12.41 -7.34
N ARG A 919 -3.41 12.84 -6.13
CA ARG A 919 -3.57 14.27 -5.78
C ARG A 919 -2.28 15.08 -5.93
N ALA A 920 -1.20 14.59 -5.32
CA ALA A 920 0.06 15.32 -5.20
C ALA A 920 1.01 15.16 -6.41
N LYS A 921 0.75 14.19 -7.30
CA LYS A 921 1.62 13.85 -8.43
C LYS A 921 0.76 13.40 -9.61
N TRP A 922 1.05 13.91 -10.80
CA TRP A 922 0.30 13.62 -12.02
C TRP A 922 1.16 12.90 -13.04
N LYS A 923 0.51 12.11 -13.92
CA LYS A 923 1.18 11.54 -15.09
C LYS A 923 1.16 12.59 -16.19
N VAL A 924 2.35 13.10 -16.54
CA VAL A 924 2.53 14.23 -17.45
C VAL A 924 3.44 13.83 -18.60
N ILE A 925 3.06 14.27 -19.81
CA ILE A 925 3.86 14.14 -21.02
C ILE A 925 4.50 15.51 -21.31
N SER A 926 5.83 15.55 -21.41
CA SER A 926 6.60 16.77 -21.73
C SER A 926 6.41 17.20 -23.20
N PRO A 927 6.83 18.43 -23.59
CA PRO A 927 6.89 18.83 -25.00
C PRO A 927 7.79 17.93 -25.87
N THR A 928 8.76 17.24 -25.24
CA THR A 928 9.64 16.26 -25.90
C THR A 928 9.02 14.86 -26.04
N GLY A 929 7.83 14.62 -25.50
CA GLY A 929 7.12 13.34 -25.58
C GLY A 929 7.49 12.32 -24.48
N ASN A 930 8.32 12.70 -23.50
CA ASN A 930 8.63 11.84 -22.34
C ASN A 930 7.47 11.86 -21.35
N GLU A 931 7.10 10.70 -20.82
CA GLU A 931 6.03 10.56 -19.83
C GLU A 931 6.59 10.19 -18.45
N ALA A 932 6.23 10.95 -17.41
CA ALA A 932 6.69 10.70 -16.04
C ALA A 932 5.65 11.15 -14.99
N MET A 933 5.88 10.76 -13.72
CA MET A 933 5.06 11.21 -12.59
C MET A 933 5.68 12.45 -11.92
N VAL A 934 5.09 13.62 -12.16
CA VAL A 934 5.62 14.92 -11.71
C VAL A 934 4.68 15.53 -10.64
N PRO A 935 5.19 16.24 -9.61
CA PRO A 935 4.35 16.92 -8.62
C PRO A 935 3.29 17.81 -9.27
N SER A 936 2.02 17.66 -8.87
CA SER A 936 0.91 18.38 -9.50
C SER A 936 1.00 19.89 -9.29
N VAL A 937 1.61 20.31 -8.19
CA VAL A 937 1.92 21.71 -7.85
C VAL A 937 2.79 22.42 -8.91
N CYS A 938 3.62 21.70 -9.68
CA CYS A 938 4.43 22.28 -10.76
C CYS A 938 3.63 22.87 -11.92
N PHE A 939 2.33 22.60 -12.02
CA PHE A 939 1.53 22.95 -13.20
C PHE A 939 0.26 23.70 -12.84
N SER A 940 -0.14 24.66 -13.67
CA SER A 940 -1.51 25.18 -13.70
C SER A 940 -2.30 24.55 -14.85
N VAL A 941 -3.62 24.52 -14.71
CA VAL A 941 -4.52 24.11 -15.80
C VAL A 941 -5.07 25.41 -16.43
N PRO A 942 -4.61 25.78 -17.64
CA PRO A 942 -4.77 27.13 -18.15
C PRO A 942 -6.24 27.51 -18.42
N PRO A 943 -6.54 28.83 -18.46
CA PRO A 943 -7.83 29.33 -18.91
C PRO A 943 -8.09 28.98 -20.40
N PRO A 944 -9.36 29.04 -20.87
CA PRO A 944 -10.54 29.52 -20.16
C PRO A 944 -11.22 28.43 -19.32
N ASN A 945 -11.64 28.79 -18.09
CA ASN A 945 -12.51 27.94 -17.30
C ASN A 945 -13.93 27.92 -17.87
N LYS A 946 -14.37 26.75 -18.35
CA LYS A 946 -15.68 26.56 -18.95
C LYS A 946 -16.84 26.90 -17.99
N ASP A 947 -16.79 26.45 -16.74
CA ASP A 947 -17.86 26.73 -15.77
C ASP A 947 -17.97 28.24 -15.48
N ALA A 948 -16.85 28.96 -15.43
CA ALA A 948 -16.81 30.40 -15.21
C ALA A 948 -17.43 31.16 -16.39
N VAL A 949 -17.08 30.79 -17.62
CA VAL A 949 -17.66 31.35 -18.85
C VAL A 949 -19.15 31.03 -18.95
N ASP A 950 -19.56 29.79 -18.72
CA ASP A 950 -20.97 29.38 -18.75
C ASP A 950 -21.79 30.07 -17.65
N PHE A 951 -21.20 30.35 -16.48
CA PHE A 951 -21.85 31.13 -15.42
C PHE A 951 -22.03 32.60 -15.83
N ALA A 952 -20.98 33.24 -16.37
CA ALA A 952 -21.05 34.63 -16.80
C ALA A 952 -22.08 34.82 -17.93
N ASN A 953 -22.13 33.91 -18.90
CA ASN A 953 -23.15 33.90 -19.97
C ASN A 953 -24.58 33.84 -19.40
N ARG A 954 -24.83 32.98 -18.39
CA ARG A 954 -26.16 32.90 -17.72
C ARG A 954 -26.49 34.17 -16.96
N LEU A 955 -25.50 34.79 -16.31
CA LEU A 955 -25.67 36.05 -15.60
C LEU A 955 -26.02 37.20 -16.57
N GLU A 956 -25.36 37.27 -17.72
CA GLU A 956 -25.69 38.23 -18.78
C GLU A 956 -27.12 38.01 -19.32
N GLN A 957 -27.52 36.76 -19.58
CA GLN A 957 -28.89 36.45 -19.99
C GLN A 957 -29.92 36.87 -18.93
N GLN A 958 -29.65 36.64 -17.64
CA GLN A 958 -30.53 37.10 -16.56
C GLN A 958 -30.61 38.63 -16.51
N TYR A 959 -29.48 39.33 -16.65
CA TYR A 959 -29.45 40.79 -16.74
C TYR A 959 -30.35 41.31 -17.88
N GLN A 960 -30.25 40.75 -19.09
CA GLN A 960 -31.11 41.15 -20.23
C GLN A 960 -32.60 40.89 -19.95
N ASN A 961 -32.94 39.77 -19.30
CA ASN A 961 -34.32 39.46 -18.93
C ASN A 961 -34.89 40.45 -17.92
N VAL A 962 -34.12 40.87 -16.91
CA VAL A 962 -34.56 41.87 -15.91
C VAL A 962 -34.67 43.26 -16.52
N LEU A 963 -33.74 43.63 -17.43
CA LEU A 963 -33.80 44.88 -18.19
C LEU A 963 -35.07 44.96 -19.06
N THR A 964 -35.41 43.86 -19.75
CA THR A 964 -36.63 43.76 -20.58
C THR A 964 -37.88 43.90 -19.71
N LEU A 965 -37.95 43.16 -18.59
CA LEU A 965 -39.07 43.21 -17.65
C LEU A 965 -39.26 44.61 -17.04
N TRP A 966 -38.17 45.30 -16.68
CA TRP A 966 -38.22 46.70 -16.23
C TRP A 966 -38.82 47.59 -17.32
N HIS A 967 -38.34 47.45 -18.56
CA HIS A 967 -38.80 48.25 -19.68
C HIS A 967 -40.28 48.03 -20.00
N GLU A 968 -40.74 46.78 -20.06
CA GLU A 968 -42.15 46.42 -20.25
C GLU A 968 -43.04 46.99 -19.14
N SER A 969 -42.63 46.84 -17.87
CA SER A 969 -43.38 47.38 -16.72
C SER A 969 -43.48 48.91 -16.77
N HIS A 970 -42.37 49.59 -17.07
CA HIS A 970 -42.30 51.04 -17.18
C HIS A 970 -43.14 51.58 -18.36
N VAL A 971 -43.08 50.93 -19.52
CA VAL A 971 -43.91 51.29 -20.68
C VAL A 971 -45.39 51.07 -20.37
N ASN A 972 -45.77 49.93 -19.78
CA ASN A 972 -47.16 49.65 -19.42
C ASN A 972 -47.74 50.70 -18.46
N MET A 973 -47.00 51.07 -17.40
CA MET A 973 -47.42 52.16 -16.49
C MET A 973 -47.66 53.48 -17.24
N ARG A 974 -46.75 53.86 -18.15
CA ARG A 974 -46.91 55.07 -18.99
C ARG A 974 -48.10 54.98 -19.94
N SER A 975 -48.37 53.83 -20.53
CA SER A 975 -49.53 53.60 -21.40
C SER A 975 -50.85 53.67 -20.63
N VAL A 976 -50.91 53.17 -19.39
CA VAL A 976 -52.10 53.29 -18.53
C VAL A 976 -52.33 54.74 -18.11
N VAL A 977 -51.29 55.50 -17.74
CA VAL A 977 -51.40 56.95 -17.49
C VAL A 977 -51.95 57.70 -18.72
N SER A 978 -51.42 57.41 -19.91
CA SER A 978 -51.90 58.01 -21.17
C SER A 978 -53.36 57.65 -21.45
N TRP A 979 -53.79 56.42 -21.14
CA TRP A 979 -55.18 56.00 -21.25
C TRP A 979 -56.11 56.76 -20.28
N HIS A 980 -55.71 56.98 -19.03
CA HIS A 980 -56.51 57.77 -18.10
C HIS A 980 -56.65 59.24 -18.55
N TYR A 981 -55.58 59.84 -19.07
CA TYR A 981 -55.66 61.19 -19.64
C TYR A 981 -56.63 61.26 -20.83
N LEU A 982 -56.58 60.27 -21.73
CA LEU A 982 -57.51 60.15 -22.86
C LEU A 982 -58.96 60.00 -22.39
N VAL A 983 -59.25 59.11 -21.43
CA VAL A 983 -60.60 58.91 -20.89
C VAL A 983 -61.12 60.16 -20.19
N SER A 984 -60.28 60.85 -19.39
CA SER A 984 -60.65 62.10 -18.73
C SER A 984 -61.04 63.21 -19.72
N GLU A 985 -60.33 63.32 -20.86
CA GLU A 985 -60.73 64.24 -21.93
C GLU A 985 -62.00 63.79 -22.66
N ILE A 986 -62.19 62.49 -22.91
CA ILE A 986 -63.45 61.96 -23.48
C ILE A 986 -64.64 62.25 -22.56
N ASP A 987 -64.53 61.99 -21.26
CA ASP A 987 -65.60 62.25 -20.28
C ASP A 987 -65.89 63.75 -20.17
N ARG A 988 -64.86 64.61 -20.21
CA ARG A 988 -65.03 66.07 -20.31
C ARG A 988 -65.75 66.51 -21.59
N ILE A 989 -65.50 65.84 -22.72
CA ILE A 989 -66.20 66.11 -23.98
C ILE A 989 -67.66 65.64 -23.89
N GLN A 990 -67.94 64.47 -23.30
CA GLN A 990 -69.30 63.95 -23.12
C GLN A 990 -70.14 64.74 -22.12
N ALA A 991 -69.53 65.24 -21.04
CA ALA A 991 -70.17 66.11 -20.06
C ALA A 991 -70.39 67.56 -20.57
N SER A 992 -69.85 67.91 -21.75
CA SER A 992 -70.03 69.23 -22.36
C SER A 992 -71.33 69.30 -23.16
N THR A 993 -72.22 70.23 -22.80
CA THR A 993 -73.38 70.57 -23.63
C THR A 993 -72.99 71.13 -25.00
N VAL A 994 -73.86 71.00 -26.00
CA VAL A 994 -73.65 71.49 -27.38
C VAL A 994 -73.18 72.96 -27.42
N ALA A 995 -73.67 73.80 -26.50
CA ALA A 995 -73.22 75.19 -26.37
C ALA A 995 -71.73 75.32 -26.03
N SER A 996 -71.19 74.56 -25.07
CA SER A 996 -69.79 74.65 -24.63
C SER A 996 -68.82 73.94 -25.60
N VAL A 997 -69.28 72.90 -26.30
CA VAL A 997 -68.52 72.31 -27.42
C VAL A 997 -68.43 73.31 -28.58
N SER A 998 -69.54 73.98 -28.92
CA SER A 998 -69.56 74.99 -30.00
C SER A 998 -68.65 76.18 -29.69
N THR A 999 -68.52 76.63 -28.44
CA THR A 999 -67.53 77.68 -28.08
C THR A 999 -66.09 77.22 -28.27
N ARG A 1000 -65.76 75.96 -27.96
CA ARG A 1000 -64.39 75.44 -28.14
C ARG A 1000 -64.02 75.24 -29.61
N VAL A 1001 -64.95 74.75 -30.43
CA VAL A 1001 -64.74 74.57 -31.88
C VAL A 1001 -64.47 75.90 -32.60
N HIS A 1002 -65.02 77.02 -32.11
CA HIS A 1002 -64.79 78.35 -32.69
C HIS A 1002 -63.50 79.04 -32.23
N VAL A 1003 -62.83 78.58 -31.16
CA VAL A 1003 -61.68 79.28 -30.57
C VAL A 1003 -60.32 78.72 -31.01
N HIS A 1004 -60.20 77.40 -31.28
CA HIS A 1004 -58.93 76.83 -31.77
C HIS A 1004 -59.10 75.77 -32.87
N PRO A 1005 -58.95 76.16 -34.15
CA PRO A 1005 -58.77 75.22 -35.26
C PRO A 1005 -57.44 74.44 -35.19
N ARG A 1006 -56.43 74.97 -34.47
CA ARG A 1006 -55.08 74.36 -34.38
C ARG A 1006 -54.96 73.20 -33.40
N THR A 1007 -55.77 73.14 -32.34
CA THR A 1007 -55.62 72.12 -31.28
C THR A 1007 -56.06 70.72 -31.70
N TRP A 1008 -56.93 70.60 -32.70
CA TRP A 1008 -57.30 69.30 -33.27
C TRP A 1008 -56.15 68.66 -34.06
N GLY A 1009 -55.25 69.46 -34.64
CA GLY A 1009 -54.02 68.96 -35.26
C GLY A 1009 -53.03 68.42 -34.23
N THR A 1010 -52.87 69.11 -33.09
CA THR A 1010 -51.99 68.64 -32.01
C THR A 1010 -52.52 67.37 -31.35
N LEU A 1011 -53.83 67.28 -31.08
CA LEU A 1011 -54.45 66.07 -30.52
C LEU A 1011 -54.32 64.86 -31.46
N TRP A 1012 -54.34 65.05 -32.78
CA TRP A 1012 -54.10 63.95 -33.73
C TRP A 1012 -52.65 63.47 -33.70
N VAL A 1013 -51.68 64.39 -33.60
CA VAL A 1013 -50.25 64.09 -33.49
C VAL A 1013 -49.90 63.44 -32.14
N GLU A 1014 -50.53 63.87 -31.04
CA GLU A 1014 -50.38 63.22 -29.72
C GLU A 1014 -51.02 61.83 -29.70
N PHE A 1015 -52.10 61.60 -30.46
CA PHE A 1015 -52.73 60.29 -30.61
C PHE A 1015 -51.87 59.33 -31.48
N GLU A 1016 -51.26 59.81 -32.56
CA GLU A 1016 -50.24 59.04 -33.32
C GLU A 1016 -48.99 58.75 -32.49
N SER A 1017 -48.56 59.68 -31.64
CA SER A 1017 -47.43 59.49 -30.71
C SER A 1017 -47.75 58.59 -29.51
N ALA A 1018 -49.00 58.17 -29.34
CA ALA A 1018 -49.44 57.20 -28.33
C ALA A 1018 -49.74 55.80 -28.93
N LEU A 1019 -49.62 55.66 -30.26
CA LEU A 1019 -49.85 54.42 -31.01
C LEU A 1019 -48.56 53.79 -31.57
N ASN A 1020 -47.43 54.50 -31.51
CA ASN A 1020 -46.06 53.98 -31.71
C ASN A 1020 -45.31 53.89 -30.38
#